data_AF-A0A3B9U597-F1
#
_entry.id   AF-A0A3B9U597-F1
#
_cell.length_a   1.000
_cell.length_b   1.000
_cell.length_c   1.000
_cell.angle_alpha   90.00
_cell.angle_beta   90.00
_cell.angle_gamma   90.00
#
_symmetry.space_group_name_H-M   'P 1'
#
loop_
_entity.id
_entity.type
_entity.pdbx_description
1 polymer ?
#
loop_
_entity_poly.entity_id
_entity_poly.type
_entity_poly.pdbx_seq_one_letter_code
_entity_poly.pdbx_strand_id
1 'polypeptide(L)'
;MHELSLEACYSVVRLFLPYDFIVILSTAKDPKSDSSASPQNDVKRKSVKDIGPNLVVVGDDDQSIYKFRGASVSNILKLKTDYPSLKELTLIDNYRSSQPILDLAYNFIQANNPNRLEPKLGINKRLKGHNKAKSTITVIEGKDLNEELNLVVDKILDLKDAHPNSSWNDFAILIRANNTAGEVIPVLEAKQIPYSFVANKGLYKKPLIADIISYLKLLDNYHESDALYRVLNFPKFKLPALELAHLTQFTKRKAHSLYQAMHEQEALAELTEDSRNIIGLLLKFLEEHAKLSTEKSAIEFFVQMVSDLGIDQILIKETLENAQNREMLEQFYKRIETYTQENDDRTMRGFMNYLKLEQNAGEEGTIKFDPNSGPESLKIMTIHSAKGLEFEYVFLVSMVDQKFPSRSHKDAIEIPEPLIKDILPEGDFHLQEERRLFYVAVTRAKTHLYLSWALDYGGARSKKPSLFLTETGLVPTENAHKATGKVVFTKSKTKAKQVVYKQLPDKFSFSQLSTFQKCPLEYKYAYYLRLPMPGSHYLSFGSTIHAVLERYLQAYQFSLETSKLEIAELKTDRKLPPQNLLNDLFESEWIDDWYKSHEQKEQYRARGLSILKTFYKATSENIPKPKLIEQPFSLKLGNKQQYLFNGKIDRADSMDSGLMIIDYKTSEKVPSRTDTNDVNQLRIYQLACEEFFHEKVAGLQYWYLVPNETVAVKLATPEELQKLKQSLTDTIEQIRDTVKYDRFAELHKKSKKHDCNYLDLI
;
A
#
# COMPACT_ATOMS: atom_id res chain seq x y z
N MET A 1 11.30 -28.79 52.03
CA MET A 1 11.75 -30.16 51.70
C MET A 1 10.50 -31.02 51.49
N HIS A 2 10.02 -31.35 50.30
CA HIS A 2 10.56 -31.23 48.95
C HIS A 2 9.52 -30.57 48.03
N GLU A 3 9.89 -29.42 47.47
CA GLU A 3 9.50 -29.07 46.11
C GLU A 3 10.08 -30.15 45.19
N LEU A 4 9.20 -30.89 44.52
CA LEU A 4 9.51 -31.54 43.26
C LEU A 4 8.41 -31.11 42.30
N SER A 5 8.82 -30.30 41.35
CA SER A 5 8.01 -29.62 40.35
C SER A 5 7.19 -30.61 39.53
N LEU A 6 5.93 -30.22 39.27
CA LEU A 6 5.05 -30.83 38.27
C LEU A 6 5.59 -30.74 36.83
N GLU A 7 6.77 -30.14 36.63
CA GLU A 7 7.44 -30.02 35.32
C GLU A 7 8.09 -31.32 34.84
N ALA A 8 8.24 -32.35 35.68
CA ALA A 8 8.95 -33.58 35.30
C ALA A 8 8.11 -34.64 34.56
N CYS A 9 6.87 -34.36 34.15
CA CYS A 9 6.01 -35.34 33.42
C CYS A 9 5.64 -34.96 31.98
N TYR A 10 6.11 -33.83 31.44
CA TYR A 10 5.78 -33.41 30.08
C TYR A 10 6.82 -33.84 29.04
N SER A 11 6.84 -35.15 28.75
CA SER A 11 7.43 -35.69 27.52
C SER A 11 6.31 -36.29 26.67
N VAL A 12 5.55 -35.46 25.94
CA VAL A 12 4.43 -35.93 25.13
C VAL A 12 4.76 -35.94 23.64
N VAL A 13 4.84 -37.15 23.11
CA VAL A 13 5.00 -37.52 21.70
C VAL A 13 3.80 -37.02 20.88
N ARG A 14 4.07 -36.12 19.93
CA ARG A 14 3.09 -35.45 19.06
C ARG A 14 2.88 -36.19 17.74
N LEU A 15 2.52 -37.48 17.78
CA LEU A 15 2.56 -38.33 16.57
C LEU A 15 1.22 -38.88 16.05
N PHE A 16 0.08 -38.69 16.72
CA PHE A 16 -1.15 -39.36 16.27
C PHE A 16 -2.45 -38.57 16.28
N LEU A 17 -2.50 -37.36 16.85
CA LEU A 17 -3.73 -36.56 16.81
C LEU A 17 -3.44 -35.06 16.61
N PRO A 18 -4.34 -34.34 15.91
CA PRO A 18 -4.29 -32.89 15.76
C PRO A 18 -4.24 -32.14 17.09
N TYR A 19 -3.87 -30.86 17.06
CA TYR A 19 -3.70 -29.91 18.18
C TYR A 19 -4.75 -29.96 19.33
N ASP A 20 -5.91 -30.58 19.14
CA ASP A 20 -7.03 -30.62 20.08
C ASP A 20 -7.15 -31.92 20.91
N PHE A 21 -6.33 -32.94 20.64
CA PHE A 21 -6.32 -34.18 21.43
C PHE A 21 -4.95 -34.42 22.05
N ILE A 22 -4.92 -34.69 23.35
CA ILE A 22 -3.68 -34.97 24.07
C ILE A 22 -3.60 -36.47 24.30
N VAL A 23 -2.49 -37.06 23.87
CA VAL A 23 -2.11 -38.44 24.16
C VAL A 23 -1.07 -38.40 25.26
N ILE A 24 -1.38 -38.93 26.44
CA ILE A 24 -0.42 -39.06 27.55
C ILE A 24 0.06 -40.51 27.61
N LEU A 25 1.37 -40.70 27.45
CA LEU A 25 2.04 -41.98 27.67
C LEU A 25 2.67 -41.96 29.06
N SER A 26 2.26 -42.87 29.94
CA SER A 26 2.94 -43.07 31.23
C SER A 26 3.95 -44.21 31.08
N THR A 27 5.24 -43.88 31.01
CA THR A 27 6.32 -44.87 31.09
C THR A 27 6.72 -45.08 32.54
N ALA A 28 6.22 -46.14 33.17
CA ALA A 28 6.80 -46.66 34.40
C ALA A 28 7.43 -48.02 34.14
N LYS A 29 8.73 -48.05 33.76
CA LYS A 29 9.75 -48.96 34.32
C LYS A 29 11.16 -48.84 33.71
N ASP A 30 12.10 -48.67 34.64
CA ASP A 30 13.53 -49.01 34.77
C ASP A 30 14.62 -48.61 33.75
N PRO A 31 15.76 -48.03 34.23
CA PRO A 31 16.83 -47.50 33.40
C PRO A 31 17.98 -48.49 33.21
N LYS A 32 17.88 -49.45 32.28
CA LYS A 32 19.06 -50.17 31.76
C LYS A 32 18.82 -50.69 30.34
N SER A 33 19.25 -49.93 29.33
CA SER A 33 20.03 -50.41 28.17
C SER A 33 20.01 -49.37 27.05
N ASP A 34 21.12 -48.66 26.89
CA ASP A 34 21.46 -47.93 25.66
C ASP A 34 21.77 -48.93 24.52
N SER A 35 21.38 -48.58 23.29
CA SER A 35 22.29 -48.60 22.12
C SER A 35 21.61 -48.12 20.82
N SER A 36 22.11 -46.98 20.34
CA SER A 36 22.46 -46.64 18.94
C SER A 36 21.59 -47.12 17.76
N ALA A 37 20.97 -46.18 17.03
CA ALA A 37 21.17 -45.97 15.57
C ALA A 37 20.30 -44.80 15.04
N SER A 38 20.87 -44.06 14.09
CA SER A 38 20.39 -42.84 13.42
C SER A 38 19.24 -43.06 12.40
N PRO A 39 18.56 -41.99 11.93
CA PRO A 39 17.21 -42.07 11.36
C PRO A 39 17.19 -41.86 9.83
N GLN A 40 16.59 -42.79 9.07
CA GLN A 40 16.15 -42.53 7.70
C GLN A 40 14.83 -43.25 7.39
N ASN A 41 13.86 -42.45 6.92
CA ASN A 41 12.83 -42.77 5.95
C ASN A 41 12.18 -44.16 6.01
N ASP A 42 11.19 -44.30 6.89
CA ASP A 42 9.98 -45.09 6.62
C ASP A 42 8.99 -44.80 7.77
N VAL A 43 8.05 -43.86 7.57
CA VAL A 43 6.91 -43.74 8.51
C VAL A 43 5.92 -44.86 8.19
N LYS A 44 6.35 -46.10 8.45
CA LYS A 44 5.44 -47.22 8.67
C LYS A 44 4.56 -46.85 9.85
N ARG A 45 3.25 -47.04 9.69
CA ARG A 45 2.26 -47.05 10.77
C ARG A 45 2.75 -47.98 11.90
N LYS A 46 3.55 -47.47 12.84
CA LYS A 46 3.81 -48.18 14.10
C LYS A 46 2.51 -48.12 14.87
N SER A 47 1.84 -49.27 14.94
CA SER A 47 0.60 -49.39 15.69
C SER A 47 0.92 -49.16 17.16
N VAL A 48 0.06 -48.41 17.86
CA VAL A 48 0.10 -48.22 19.31
C VAL A 48 0.11 -49.54 20.11
N LYS A 49 -0.10 -50.71 19.45
CA LYS A 49 -0.02 -52.03 20.09
C LYS A 49 1.36 -52.34 20.69
N ASP A 50 2.42 -51.66 20.28
CA ASP A 50 3.80 -51.92 20.73
C ASP A 50 4.23 -51.07 21.94
N ILE A 51 3.35 -50.20 22.45
CA ILE A 51 3.62 -49.37 23.64
C ILE A 51 2.94 -50.03 24.84
N GLY A 52 3.66 -50.19 25.95
CA GLY A 52 3.15 -50.81 27.19
C GLY A 52 1.82 -50.21 27.71
N PRO A 53 1.18 -50.84 28.71
CA PRO A 53 -0.28 -50.85 28.92
C PRO A 53 -0.96 -49.53 29.33
N ASN A 54 -0.28 -48.38 29.33
CA ASN A 54 -0.80 -47.13 29.92
C ASN A 54 -0.86 -45.99 28.90
N LEU A 55 -1.76 -46.11 27.94
CA LEU A 55 -2.16 -45.03 27.04
C LEU A 55 -3.41 -44.32 27.59
N VAL A 56 -3.35 -43.00 27.73
CA VAL A 56 -4.54 -42.16 28.02
C VAL A 56 -4.72 -41.16 26.89
N VAL A 57 -5.93 -41.11 26.33
CA VAL A 57 -6.32 -40.14 25.31
C VAL A 57 -7.43 -39.26 25.87
N VAL A 58 -7.26 -37.95 25.80
CA VAL A 58 -8.27 -36.97 26.21
C VAL A 58 -8.70 -36.11 25.03
N GLY A 59 -9.99 -35.75 25.00
CA GLY A 59 -10.55 -34.92 23.95
C GLY A 59 -11.96 -34.43 24.24
N ASP A 60 -12.27 -33.26 23.71
CA ASP A 60 -13.60 -32.62 23.79
C ASP A 60 -13.99 -32.13 22.39
N ASP A 61 -15.01 -32.74 21.80
CA ASP A 61 -15.51 -32.37 20.47
C ASP A 61 -16.20 -31.01 20.43
N ASP A 62 -16.70 -30.51 21.57
CA ASP A 62 -17.35 -29.19 21.64
C ASP A 62 -16.31 -28.06 21.64
N GLN A 63 -15.06 -28.36 22.01
CA GLN A 63 -13.93 -27.44 21.92
C GLN A 63 -13.07 -27.64 20.67
N SER A 64 -13.38 -28.62 19.82
CA SER A 64 -12.60 -28.87 18.60
C SER A 64 -12.88 -27.80 17.55
N ILE A 65 -11.99 -26.80 17.47
CA ILE A 65 -12.13 -25.61 16.60
C ILE A 65 -11.00 -25.50 15.55
N TYR A 66 -10.13 -26.52 15.48
CA TYR A 66 -9.06 -26.63 14.49
C TYR A 66 -9.31 -27.80 13.54
N LYS A 67 -10.57 -28.03 13.12
CA LYS A 67 -10.89 -29.18 12.25
C LYS A 67 -10.18 -29.13 10.90
N PHE A 68 -9.91 -27.94 10.36
CA PHE A 68 -9.06 -27.75 9.16
C PHE A 68 -7.61 -28.25 9.34
N ARG A 69 -7.15 -28.44 10.59
CA ARG A 69 -5.87 -29.09 10.94
C ARG A 69 -6.04 -30.56 11.34
N GLY A 70 -7.23 -31.14 11.12
CA GLY A 70 -7.57 -32.54 11.34
C GLY A 70 -8.34 -32.86 12.63
N ALA A 71 -8.65 -31.86 13.48
CA ALA A 71 -9.36 -32.05 14.75
C ALA A 71 -10.83 -32.46 14.54
N SER A 72 -11.05 -33.78 14.37
CA SER A 72 -12.35 -34.33 13.99
C SER A 72 -12.91 -35.27 15.03
N VAL A 73 -14.23 -35.23 15.23
CA VAL A 73 -15.01 -36.16 16.06
C VAL A 73 -14.75 -37.61 15.64
N SER A 74 -14.54 -37.85 14.34
CA SER A 74 -14.22 -39.16 13.79
C SER A 74 -12.98 -39.79 14.43
N ASN A 75 -12.02 -38.99 14.89
CA ASN A 75 -10.79 -39.52 15.49
C ASN A 75 -11.08 -40.27 16.79
N ILE A 76 -11.96 -39.71 17.64
CA ILE A 76 -12.39 -40.37 18.89
C ILE A 76 -13.27 -41.58 18.57
N LEU A 77 -14.18 -41.47 17.60
CA LEU A 77 -15.05 -42.59 17.23
C LEU A 77 -14.25 -43.76 16.65
N LYS A 78 -13.24 -43.48 15.80
CA LYS A 78 -12.33 -44.49 15.24
C LYS A 78 -11.44 -45.11 16.32
N LEU A 79 -11.01 -44.34 17.33
CA LEU A 79 -10.22 -44.86 18.44
C LEU A 79 -10.92 -46.03 19.15
N LYS A 80 -12.25 -45.96 19.30
CA LYS A 80 -13.08 -47.04 19.89
C LYS A 80 -13.08 -48.31 19.03
N THR A 81 -13.06 -48.15 17.70
CA THR A 81 -12.95 -49.27 16.75
C THR A 81 -11.55 -49.86 16.73
N ASP A 82 -10.53 -49.01 16.72
CA ASP A 82 -9.12 -49.42 16.61
C ASP A 82 -8.59 -50.05 17.91
N TYR A 83 -9.13 -49.64 19.07
CA TYR A 83 -8.77 -50.15 20.40
C TYR A 83 -10.01 -50.52 21.23
N PRO A 84 -10.64 -51.68 20.96
CA PRO A 84 -11.88 -52.09 21.63
C PRO A 84 -11.76 -52.30 23.14
N SER A 85 -10.54 -52.46 23.68
CA SER A 85 -10.28 -52.68 25.10
C SER A 85 -10.11 -51.38 25.92
N LEU A 86 -10.23 -50.20 25.30
CA LEU A 86 -10.13 -48.93 26.01
C LEU A 86 -11.26 -48.76 27.02
N LYS A 87 -10.91 -48.28 28.22
CA LYS A 87 -11.88 -47.86 29.22
C LYS A 87 -12.31 -46.43 28.93
N GLU A 88 -13.61 -46.22 28.81
CA GLU A 88 -14.22 -44.91 28.60
C GLU A 88 -14.51 -44.25 29.95
N LEU A 89 -13.97 -43.05 30.17
CA LEU A 89 -14.21 -42.26 31.37
C LEU A 89 -14.67 -40.86 30.93
N THR A 90 -15.83 -40.43 31.43
CA THR A 90 -16.35 -39.08 31.16
C THR A 90 -16.08 -38.18 32.37
N LEU A 91 -15.32 -37.12 32.16
CA LEU A 91 -15.00 -36.12 33.19
C LEU A 91 -15.98 -34.95 33.07
N ILE A 92 -16.79 -34.74 34.11
CA ILE A 92 -17.83 -33.71 34.13
C ILE A 92 -17.56 -32.57 35.11
N ASP A 93 -16.56 -32.69 35.98
CA ASP A 93 -16.24 -31.64 36.96
C ASP A 93 -15.45 -30.49 36.30
N ASN A 94 -15.96 -29.28 36.44
CA ASN A 94 -15.34 -28.06 35.95
C ASN A 94 -14.95 -27.15 37.12
N TYR A 95 -13.66 -26.82 37.21
CA TYR A 95 -13.10 -25.98 38.28
C TYR A 95 -12.91 -24.52 37.87
N ARG A 96 -13.18 -24.17 36.60
CA ARG A 96 -12.93 -22.84 36.02
C ARG A 96 -14.17 -21.95 36.09
N SER A 97 -15.21 -22.34 35.36
CA SER A 97 -16.38 -21.51 35.09
C SER A 97 -17.50 -21.80 36.08
N SER A 98 -18.27 -20.77 36.41
CA SER A 98 -19.48 -20.90 37.20
C SER A 98 -20.57 -21.72 36.49
N GLN A 99 -21.47 -22.35 37.27
CA GLN A 99 -22.55 -23.19 36.72
C GLN A 99 -23.44 -22.48 35.69
N PRO A 100 -23.88 -21.21 35.88
CA PRO A 100 -24.72 -20.53 34.88
C PRO A 100 -24.07 -20.38 33.50
N ILE A 101 -22.76 -20.13 33.44
CA ILE A 101 -22.00 -20.04 32.18
C ILE A 101 -21.93 -21.42 31.52
N LEU A 102 -21.69 -22.47 32.30
CA LEU A 102 -21.65 -23.85 31.81
C LEU A 102 -23.00 -24.31 31.28
N ASP A 103 -24.10 -23.99 31.97
CA ASP A 103 -25.46 -24.31 31.53
C ASP A 103 -25.82 -23.56 30.23
N LEU A 104 -25.46 -22.28 30.11
CA LEU A 104 -25.63 -21.51 28.87
C LEU A 104 -24.90 -22.18 27.70
N ALA A 105 -23.61 -22.47 27.88
CA ALA A 105 -22.77 -23.08 26.86
C ALA A 105 -23.29 -24.47 26.46
N TYR A 106 -23.65 -25.29 27.45
CA TYR A 106 -24.15 -26.65 27.24
C TYR A 106 -25.49 -26.65 26.49
N ASN A 107 -26.45 -25.81 26.89
CA ASN A 107 -27.75 -25.72 26.25
C ASN A 107 -27.63 -25.26 24.80
N PHE A 108 -26.75 -24.28 24.53
CA PHE A 108 -26.49 -23.76 23.20
C PHE A 108 -25.89 -24.82 22.26
N ILE A 109 -24.85 -25.53 22.71
CA ILE A 109 -24.11 -26.45 21.83
C ILE A 109 -24.92 -27.70 21.45
N GLN A 110 -26.02 -28.01 22.16
CA GLN A 110 -26.94 -29.09 21.78
C GLN A 110 -27.51 -28.95 20.37
N ALA A 111 -27.56 -27.72 19.82
CA ALA A 111 -27.98 -27.48 18.43
C ALA A 111 -27.08 -28.16 17.37
N ASN A 112 -25.91 -28.68 17.76
CA ASN A 112 -25.03 -29.49 16.92
C ASN A 112 -25.33 -31.00 16.97
N ASN A 113 -26.30 -31.45 17.77
CA ASN A 113 -26.75 -32.84 17.74
C ASN A 113 -27.40 -33.17 16.38
N PRO A 114 -27.23 -34.39 15.84
CA PRO A 114 -26.60 -35.56 16.46
C PRO A 114 -25.07 -35.65 16.24
N ASN A 115 -24.41 -34.62 15.68
CA ASN A 115 -23.00 -34.67 15.27
C ASN A 115 -21.99 -34.53 16.41
N ARG A 116 -22.44 -34.59 17.67
CA ARG A 116 -21.60 -34.52 18.87
C ARG A 116 -21.27 -35.92 19.42
N LEU A 117 -20.24 -36.03 20.26
CA LEU A 117 -19.89 -37.30 20.92
C LEU A 117 -20.98 -37.75 21.90
N GLU A 118 -21.66 -36.79 22.56
CA GLU A 118 -22.71 -37.06 23.55
C GLU A 118 -23.82 -37.98 23.03
N PRO A 119 -24.54 -37.64 21.92
CA PRO A 119 -25.55 -38.53 21.35
C PRO A 119 -24.96 -39.78 20.67
N LYS A 120 -23.73 -39.71 20.12
CA LYS A 120 -23.13 -40.83 19.39
C LYS A 120 -22.58 -41.94 20.30
N LEU A 121 -22.12 -41.58 21.50
CA LEU A 121 -21.56 -42.51 22.48
C LEU A 121 -22.50 -42.79 23.65
N GLY A 122 -23.58 -42.02 23.81
CA GLY A 122 -24.50 -42.15 24.95
C GLY A 122 -23.89 -41.70 26.27
N ILE A 123 -22.91 -40.80 26.22
CA ILE A 123 -22.23 -40.23 27.40
C ILE A 123 -22.97 -38.99 27.90
N ASN A 124 -22.65 -38.52 29.11
CA ASN A 124 -23.17 -37.27 29.66
C ASN A 124 -22.07 -36.21 29.70
N LYS A 125 -22.19 -35.16 28.88
CA LYS A 125 -21.21 -34.08 28.82
C LYS A 125 -21.64 -32.83 29.60
N ARG A 126 -22.72 -32.90 30.38
CA ARG A 126 -23.18 -31.76 31.18
C ARG A 126 -22.24 -31.51 32.35
N LEU A 127 -21.47 -30.43 32.25
CA LEU A 127 -20.46 -30.06 33.24
C LEU A 127 -21.08 -29.58 34.57
N LYS A 128 -20.40 -29.89 35.67
CA LYS A 128 -20.70 -29.47 37.04
C LYS A 128 -19.65 -28.45 37.51
N GLY A 129 -20.08 -27.22 37.74
CA GLY A 129 -19.24 -26.11 38.19
C GLY A 129 -18.95 -26.16 39.69
N HIS A 130 -17.66 -26.21 40.03
CA HIS A 130 -17.16 -26.08 41.40
C HIS A 130 -16.88 -24.62 41.79
N ASN A 131 -16.72 -23.72 40.81
CA ASN A 131 -16.60 -22.30 41.06
C ASN A 131 -17.95 -21.74 41.59
N LYS A 132 -17.98 -21.33 42.86
CA LYS A 132 -19.16 -20.78 43.55
C LYS A 132 -19.23 -19.26 43.53
N ALA A 133 -18.32 -18.58 42.83
CA ALA A 133 -18.39 -17.14 42.65
C ALA A 133 -19.70 -16.73 41.97
N LYS A 134 -20.21 -15.56 42.34
CA LYS A 134 -21.43 -15.00 41.74
C LYS A 134 -21.14 -14.66 40.28
N SER A 135 -21.86 -15.29 39.36
CA SER A 135 -21.69 -15.04 37.94
C SER A 135 -22.75 -14.11 37.37
N THR A 136 -22.38 -13.43 36.29
CA THR A 136 -23.26 -12.56 35.54
C THR A 136 -23.13 -12.81 34.05
N ILE A 137 -24.26 -12.97 33.38
CA ILE A 137 -24.36 -13.06 31.92
C ILE A 137 -25.22 -11.87 31.49
N THR A 138 -24.65 -10.93 30.74
CA THR A 138 -25.33 -9.69 30.35
C THR A 138 -25.20 -9.45 28.85
N VAL A 139 -26.30 -9.04 28.22
CA VAL A 139 -26.29 -8.54 26.83
C VAL A 139 -26.29 -7.03 26.85
N ILE A 140 -25.36 -6.42 26.12
CA ILE A 140 -25.24 -4.98 25.91
C ILE A 140 -25.75 -4.66 24.50
N GLU A 141 -26.76 -3.81 24.39
CA GLU A 141 -27.35 -3.38 23.12
C GLU A 141 -27.04 -1.89 22.90
N GLY A 142 -26.40 -1.59 21.77
CA GLY A 142 -26.18 -0.22 21.30
C GLY A 142 -27.03 0.11 20.07
N LYS A 143 -27.30 1.39 19.83
CA LYS A 143 -27.98 1.85 18.60
C LYS A 143 -27.10 1.69 17.36
N ASP A 144 -25.80 1.89 17.52
CA ASP A 144 -24.78 1.82 16.49
C ASP A 144 -23.47 1.24 17.05
N LEU A 145 -22.53 0.89 16.16
CA LEU A 145 -21.23 0.33 16.52
C LEU A 145 -20.47 1.20 17.55
N ASN A 146 -20.53 2.52 17.40
CA ASN A 146 -19.81 3.41 18.31
C ASN A 146 -20.44 3.37 19.71
N GLU A 147 -21.76 3.38 19.82
CA GLU A 147 -22.45 3.27 21.10
C GLU A 147 -22.23 1.89 21.74
N GLU A 148 -22.30 0.80 20.98
CA GLU A 148 -21.99 -0.55 21.49
C GLU A 148 -20.60 -0.59 22.13
N LEU A 149 -19.58 -0.15 21.40
CA LEU A 149 -18.20 -0.20 21.90
C LEU A 149 -18.00 0.74 23.08
N ASN A 150 -18.62 1.91 23.08
CA ASN A 150 -18.56 2.80 24.25
C ASN A 150 -19.19 2.15 25.48
N LEU A 151 -20.38 1.56 25.36
CA LEU A 151 -21.05 0.85 26.45
C LEU A 151 -20.22 -0.32 26.98
N VAL A 152 -19.57 -1.08 26.09
CA VAL A 152 -18.65 -2.17 26.47
C VAL A 152 -17.48 -1.61 27.29
N VAL A 153 -16.84 -0.56 26.80
CA VAL A 153 -15.66 0.02 27.47
C VAL A 153 -16.04 0.73 28.77
N ASP A 154 -17.19 1.42 28.82
CA ASP A 154 -17.73 1.98 30.07
C ASP A 154 -17.99 0.87 31.08
N LYS A 155 -18.55 -0.25 30.64
CA LYS A 155 -18.77 -1.39 31.54
C LYS A 155 -17.47 -1.99 32.08
N ILE A 156 -16.41 -2.03 31.27
CA ILE A 156 -15.09 -2.46 31.70
C ILE A 156 -14.55 -1.53 32.80
N LEU A 157 -14.66 -0.22 32.62
CA LEU A 157 -14.25 0.78 33.61
C LEU A 157 -15.06 0.65 34.90
N ASP A 158 -16.39 0.56 34.80
CA ASP A 158 -17.27 0.37 35.97
C ASP A 158 -16.87 -0.87 36.78
N LEU A 159 -16.49 -1.97 36.11
CA LEU A 159 -16.06 -3.20 36.77
C LEU A 159 -14.69 -3.07 37.41
N LYS A 160 -13.76 -2.38 36.75
CA LYS A 160 -12.43 -2.08 37.29
C LYS A 160 -12.52 -1.16 38.52
N ASP A 161 -13.43 -0.19 38.51
CA ASP A 161 -13.70 0.70 39.64
C ASP A 161 -14.41 -0.03 40.79
N ALA A 162 -15.37 -0.91 40.47
CA ALA A 162 -16.05 -1.74 41.47
C ALA A 162 -15.13 -2.82 42.08
N HIS A 163 -14.11 -3.26 41.36
CA HIS A 163 -13.12 -4.25 41.81
C HIS A 163 -11.69 -3.72 41.63
N PRO A 164 -11.24 -2.77 42.48
CA PRO A 164 -9.93 -2.12 42.32
C PRO A 164 -8.75 -3.11 42.29
N ASN A 165 -8.89 -4.24 42.99
CA ASN A 165 -7.88 -5.31 43.09
C ASN A 165 -7.78 -6.22 41.85
N SER A 166 -8.73 -6.13 40.90
CA SER A 166 -8.63 -6.87 39.64
C SER A 166 -7.50 -6.32 38.77
N SER A 167 -6.74 -7.19 38.11
CA SER A 167 -5.69 -6.79 37.15
C SER A 167 -6.32 -6.50 35.78
N TRP A 168 -5.69 -5.65 34.97
CA TRP A 168 -6.10 -5.52 33.56
C TRP A 168 -5.97 -6.83 32.78
N ASN A 169 -5.08 -7.75 33.21
CA ASN A 169 -4.94 -9.08 32.64
C ASN A 169 -6.16 -9.98 32.89
N ASP A 170 -7.04 -9.64 33.83
CA ASP A 170 -8.28 -10.36 34.10
C ASP A 170 -9.38 -10.05 33.09
N PHE A 171 -9.19 -9.03 32.23
CA PHE A 171 -10.15 -8.57 31.23
C PHE A 171 -9.74 -8.99 29.82
N ALA A 172 -10.69 -9.56 29.08
CA ALA A 172 -10.51 -9.89 27.67
C ALA A 172 -11.69 -9.46 26.79
N ILE A 173 -11.39 -8.84 25.66
CA ILE A 173 -12.32 -8.62 24.55
C ILE A 173 -12.03 -9.67 23.47
N LEU A 174 -12.99 -10.57 23.25
CA LEU A 174 -12.93 -11.61 22.24
C LEU A 174 -13.63 -11.16 20.97
N ILE A 175 -12.91 -11.22 19.85
CA ILE A 175 -13.40 -10.85 18.53
C ILE A 175 -13.44 -12.07 17.60
N ARG A 176 -14.44 -12.14 16.70
CA ARG A 176 -14.51 -13.22 15.70
C ARG A 176 -13.46 -13.03 14.58
N ALA A 177 -13.19 -11.79 14.18
CA ALA A 177 -12.30 -11.46 13.08
C ALA A 177 -11.28 -10.39 13.49
N ASN A 178 -10.03 -10.52 13.01
CA ASN A 178 -8.92 -9.62 13.37
C ASN A 178 -9.18 -8.14 13.00
N ASN A 179 -9.96 -7.88 11.95
CA ASN A 179 -10.28 -6.51 11.52
C ASN A 179 -11.16 -5.77 12.54
N THR A 180 -11.98 -6.47 13.33
CA THR A 180 -12.79 -5.87 14.41
C THR A 180 -11.94 -5.20 15.48
N ALA A 181 -10.68 -5.61 15.67
CA ALA A 181 -9.78 -4.92 16.60
C ALA A 181 -9.57 -3.44 16.24
N GLY A 182 -9.56 -3.11 14.95
CA GLY A 182 -9.44 -1.72 14.48
C GLY A 182 -10.64 -0.85 14.83
N GLU A 183 -11.80 -1.44 15.13
CA GLU A 183 -13.00 -0.75 15.60
C GLU A 183 -12.90 -0.50 17.13
N VAL A 184 -12.36 -1.46 17.90
CA VAL A 184 -12.27 -1.42 19.37
C VAL A 184 -11.14 -0.53 19.88
N ILE A 185 -9.95 -0.62 19.27
CA ILE A 185 -8.73 0.06 19.74
C ILE A 185 -8.91 1.58 19.92
N PRO A 186 -9.48 2.33 18.96
CA PRO A 186 -9.63 3.78 19.11
C PRO A 186 -10.48 4.20 20.33
N VAL A 187 -11.46 3.37 20.72
CA VAL A 187 -12.32 3.64 21.89
C VAL A 187 -11.56 3.44 23.19
N LEU A 188 -10.70 2.41 23.26
CA LEU A 188 -9.82 2.15 24.41
C LEU A 188 -8.75 3.25 24.54
N GLU A 189 -8.14 3.66 23.43
CA GLU A 189 -7.16 4.77 23.39
C GLU A 189 -7.79 6.08 23.87
N ALA A 190 -8.99 6.41 23.40
CA ALA A 190 -9.71 7.62 23.81
C ALA A 190 -9.98 7.67 25.32
N LYS A 191 -10.17 6.50 25.95
CA LYS A 191 -10.39 6.34 27.40
C LYS A 191 -9.12 5.98 28.18
N GLN A 192 -7.95 6.00 27.53
CA GLN A 192 -6.63 5.73 28.12
C GLN A 192 -6.52 4.38 28.84
N ILE A 193 -7.21 3.35 28.33
CA ILE A 193 -7.15 2.00 28.90
C ILE A 193 -5.94 1.26 28.32
N PRO A 194 -5.07 0.68 29.16
CA PRO A 194 -3.96 -0.12 28.66
C PRO A 194 -4.48 -1.40 28.02
N TYR A 195 -4.11 -1.66 26.76
CA TYR A 195 -4.55 -2.86 26.02
C TYR A 195 -3.38 -3.54 25.31
N SER A 196 -3.50 -4.83 25.05
CA SER A 196 -2.62 -5.57 24.15
C SER A 196 -3.45 -6.32 23.13
N PHE A 197 -3.15 -6.10 21.84
CA PHE A 197 -3.83 -6.78 20.75
C PHE A 197 -3.01 -7.98 20.26
N VAL A 198 -3.56 -9.17 20.49
CA VAL A 198 -2.96 -10.44 20.07
C VAL A 198 -3.41 -10.75 18.65
N ALA A 199 -2.72 -10.13 17.69
CA ALA A 199 -2.90 -10.44 16.28
C ALA A 199 -2.02 -11.63 15.89
N ASN A 200 -2.62 -12.71 15.36
CA ASN A 200 -1.90 -13.76 14.64
C ASN A 200 -1.40 -13.29 13.25
N LYS A 201 -1.21 -11.98 13.02
CA LYS A 201 -0.73 -11.43 11.75
C LYS A 201 0.78 -11.23 11.80
N GLY A 202 1.43 -11.50 10.68
CA GLY A 202 2.85 -11.78 10.58
C GLY A 202 3.82 -10.84 11.26
N LEU A 203 4.78 -11.42 11.98
CA LEU A 203 5.98 -10.76 12.50
C LEU A 203 6.64 -9.86 11.43
N TYR A 204 6.74 -10.34 10.19
CA TYR A 204 7.44 -9.64 9.09
C TYR A 204 6.73 -8.38 8.59
N LYS A 205 5.45 -8.19 8.96
CA LYS A 205 4.66 -7.00 8.60
C LYS A 205 4.66 -5.94 9.71
N LYS A 206 5.23 -6.24 10.88
CA LYS A 206 5.30 -5.30 11.99
C LYS A 206 6.24 -4.14 11.63
N PRO A 207 5.89 -2.88 11.96
CA PRO A 207 6.65 -1.71 11.49
C PRO A 207 8.17 -1.81 11.71
N LEU A 208 8.59 -2.08 12.95
CA LEU A 208 10.02 -2.23 13.29
C LEU A 208 10.70 -3.39 12.55
N ILE A 209 10.02 -4.52 12.38
CA ILE A 209 10.60 -5.68 11.70
C ILE A 209 10.68 -5.44 10.19
N ALA A 210 9.65 -4.83 9.59
CA ALA A 210 9.66 -4.47 8.18
C ALA A 210 10.71 -3.39 7.87
N ASP A 211 10.93 -2.47 8.81
CA ASP A 211 12.03 -1.50 8.81
C ASP A 211 13.37 -2.26 8.74
N ILE A 212 13.64 -3.14 9.69
CA ILE A 212 14.87 -3.93 9.76
C ILE A 212 15.08 -4.77 8.50
N ILE A 213 14.05 -5.48 8.02
CA ILE A 213 14.09 -6.25 6.77
C ILE A 213 14.45 -5.35 5.59
N SER A 214 13.93 -4.12 5.55
CA SER A 214 14.25 -3.17 4.48
C SER A 214 15.69 -2.70 4.53
N TYR A 215 16.25 -2.49 5.73
CA TYR A 215 17.68 -2.24 5.87
C TYR A 215 18.53 -3.42 5.38
N LEU A 216 18.18 -4.65 5.79
CA LEU A 216 18.88 -5.87 5.37
C LEU A 216 18.83 -6.09 3.86
N LYS A 217 17.72 -5.77 3.19
CA LYS A 217 17.60 -5.84 1.72
C LYS A 217 18.62 -4.95 1.00
N LEU A 218 18.90 -3.76 1.53
CA LEU A 218 19.84 -2.82 0.93
C LEU A 218 21.29 -3.31 0.94
N LEU A 219 21.62 -4.25 1.84
CA LEU A 219 22.94 -4.88 1.89
C LEU A 219 23.20 -5.79 0.70
N ASP A 220 22.14 -6.31 0.07
CA ASP A 220 22.24 -7.13 -1.15
C ASP A 220 21.93 -6.31 -2.41
N ASN A 221 20.93 -5.40 -2.35
CA ASN A 221 20.55 -4.55 -3.47
C ASN A 221 20.29 -3.09 -3.03
N TYR A 222 21.29 -2.24 -3.19
CA TYR A 222 21.22 -0.81 -2.86
C TYR A 222 20.28 0.00 -3.77
N HIS A 223 19.85 -0.52 -4.91
CA HIS A 223 18.94 0.19 -5.83
C HIS A 223 17.45 0.01 -5.48
N GLU A 224 17.09 -0.78 -4.47
CA GLU A 224 15.70 -1.00 -4.03
C GLU A 224 15.14 0.27 -3.37
N SER A 225 14.56 1.15 -4.18
CA SER A 225 14.16 2.50 -3.78
C SER A 225 13.07 2.51 -2.70
N ASP A 226 12.18 1.52 -2.67
CA ASP A 226 11.14 1.39 -1.64
C ASP A 226 11.75 1.05 -0.26
N ALA A 227 12.74 0.15 -0.24
CA ALA A 227 13.48 -0.19 0.97
C ALA A 227 14.31 1.01 1.46
N LEU A 228 14.98 1.71 0.54
CA LEU A 228 15.79 2.89 0.87
C LEU A 228 14.93 4.05 1.37
N TYR A 229 13.76 4.29 0.77
CA TYR A 229 12.80 5.30 1.25
C TYR A 229 12.37 5.01 2.68
N ARG A 230 12.12 3.73 3.00
CA ARG A 230 11.75 3.30 4.35
C ARG A 230 12.90 3.51 5.33
N VAL A 231 14.13 3.14 4.94
CA VAL A 231 15.33 3.35 5.76
C VAL A 231 15.61 4.83 6.01
N LEU A 232 15.43 5.72 5.03
CA LEU A 232 15.58 7.17 5.24
C LEU A 232 14.59 7.75 6.28
N ASN A 233 13.49 7.05 6.55
CA ASN A 233 12.52 7.40 7.59
C ASN A 233 12.79 6.73 8.96
N PHE A 234 13.82 5.88 9.08
CA PHE A 234 14.18 5.30 10.38
C PHE A 234 14.47 6.39 11.41
N PRO A 235 14.19 6.16 12.70
CA PRO A 235 14.47 7.15 13.75
C PRO A 235 15.91 7.69 13.77
N LYS A 236 16.90 6.88 13.37
CA LYS A 236 18.32 7.26 13.28
C LYS A 236 18.62 8.29 12.18
N PHE A 237 17.90 8.22 11.06
CA PHE A 237 18.13 9.07 9.89
C PHE A 237 17.05 10.15 9.76
N LYS A 238 15.77 9.75 9.81
CA LYS A 238 14.57 10.58 9.87
C LYS A 238 14.66 11.86 9.03
N LEU A 239 14.86 11.68 7.73
CA LEU A 239 14.94 12.80 6.79
C LEU A 239 13.64 13.60 6.80
N PRO A 240 13.67 14.95 6.72
CA PRO A 240 12.45 15.74 6.63
C PRO A 240 11.60 15.35 5.42
N ALA A 241 10.29 15.26 5.59
CA ALA A 241 9.38 14.77 4.56
C ALA A 241 9.44 15.57 3.24
N LEU A 242 9.66 16.89 3.32
CA LEU A 242 9.81 17.75 2.14
C LEU A 242 11.10 17.45 1.37
N GLU A 243 12.20 17.23 2.09
CA GLU A 243 13.50 16.90 1.51
C GLU A 243 13.49 15.50 0.86
N LEU A 244 12.81 14.54 1.48
CA LEU A 244 12.57 13.23 0.89
C LEU A 244 11.66 13.32 -0.36
N ALA A 245 10.70 14.25 -0.37
CA ALA A 245 9.88 14.53 -1.55
C ALA A 245 10.73 15.12 -2.69
N HIS A 246 11.68 16.02 -2.41
CA HIS A 246 12.61 16.56 -3.41
C HIS A 246 13.48 15.45 -4.02
N LEU A 247 14.06 14.57 -3.19
CA LEU A 247 14.83 13.41 -3.66
C LEU A 247 14.01 12.48 -4.54
N THR A 248 12.78 12.13 -4.11
CA THR A 248 11.90 11.25 -4.90
C THR A 248 11.32 11.92 -6.14
N GLN A 249 11.23 13.25 -6.17
CA GLN A 249 10.92 13.98 -7.40
C GLN A 249 12.10 13.93 -8.38
N PHE A 250 13.32 14.07 -7.88
CA PHE A 250 14.54 13.96 -8.68
C PHE A 250 14.67 12.58 -9.33
N THR A 251 14.40 11.49 -8.58
CA THR A 251 14.44 10.11 -9.12
C THR A 251 13.48 9.94 -10.29
N LYS A 252 12.24 10.43 -10.16
CA LYS A 252 11.23 10.41 -11.23
C LYS A 252 11.64 11.27 -12.43
N ARG A 253 12.27 12.42 -12.19
CA ARG A 253 12.72 13.32 -13.25
C ARG A 253 13.88 12.74 -14.05
N LYS A 254 14.87 12.11 -13.41
CA LYS A 254 16.07 11.58 -14.09
C LYS A 254 16.00 10.09 -14.41
N ALA A 255 14.91 9.40 -14.07
CA ALA A 255 14.80 7.94 -14.12
C ALA A 255 15.90 7.23 -13.31
N HIS A 256 16.31 7.82 -12.19
CA HIS A 256 17.32 7.30 -11.28
C HIS A 256 16.68 6.52 -10.14
N SER A 257 17.39 5.53 -9.59
CA SER A 257 17.07 4.98 -8.26
C SER A 257 17.33 6.01 -7.17
N LEU A 258 16.69 5.84 -6.01
CA LEU A 258 16.91 6.75 -4.86
C LEU A 258 18.37 6.75 -4.39
N TYR A 259 19.07 5.61 -4.51
CA TYR A 259 20.50 5.51 -4.23
C TYR A 259 21.36 6.35 -5.17
N GLN A 260 21.06 6.33 -6.47
CA GLN A 260 21.74 7.18 -7.45
C GLN A 260 21.47 8.66 -7.14
N ALA A 261 20.24 9.03 -6.83
CA ALA A 261 19.91 10.41 -6.45
C ALA A 261 20.72 10.90 -5.23
N MET A 262 21.03 10.03 -4.26
CA MET A 262 21.89 10.37 -3.11
C MET A 262 23.36 10.63 -3.47
N HIS A 263 23.79 10.33 -4.70
CA HIS A 263 25.13 10.63 -5.22
C HIS A 263 25.14 11.82 -6.20
N GLU A 264 23.97 12.32 -6.61
CA GLU A 264 23.85 13.38 -7.60
C GLU A 264 23.93 14.76 -6.96
N GLN A 265 24.89 15.59 -7.40
CA GLN A 265 25.09 16.93 -6.85
C GLN A 265 23.84 17.82 -6.98
N GLU A 266 23.13 17.72 -8.11
CA GLU A 266 21.90 18.48 -8.36
C GLU A 266 20.79 18.10 -7.36
N ALA A 267 20.66 16.80 -7.02
CA ALA A 267 19.67 16.34 -6.06
C ALA A 267 20.02 16.77 -4.62
N LEU A 268 21.31 16.72 -4.28
CA LEU A 268 21.80 17.09 -2.94
C LEU A 268 21.81 18.62 -2.71
N ALA A 269 21.85 19.43 -3.76
CA ALA A 269 21.86 20.90 -3.64
C ALA A 269 20.56 21.47 -3.03
N GLU A 270 19.44 20.75 -3.18
CA GLU A 270 18.12 21.11 -2.63
C GLU A 270 17.93 20.67 -1.17
N LEU A 271 18.95 20.02 -0.58
CA LEU A 271 18.91 19.48 0.78
C LEU A 271 19.70 20.36 1.76
N THR A 272 19.28 20.31 3.01
CA THR A 272 20.03 20.95 4.09
C THR A 272 21.38 20.27 4.31
N GLU A 273 22.33 20.96 4.95
CA GLU A 273 23.61 20.36 5.32
C GLU A 273 23.43 19.16 6.25
N ASP A 274 22.49 19.25 7.20
CA ASP A 274 22.15 18.15 8.12
C ASP A 274 21.64 16.91 7.37
N SER A 275 20.70 17.08 6.43
CA SER A 275 20.21 15.97 5.61
C SER A 275 21.30 15.34 4.74
N ARG A 276 22.22 16.15 4.19
CA ARG A 276 23.38 15.63 3.45
C ARG A 276 24.32 14.82 4.34
N ASN A 277 24.55 15.27 5.57
CA ASN A 277 25.34 14.53 6.55
C ASN A 277 24.66 13.20 6.96
N ILE A 278 23.33 13.20 7.12
CA ILE A 278 22.54 11.99 7.39
C ILE A 278 22.64 10.99 6.23
N ILE A 279 22.52 11.46 4.98
CA ILE A 279 22.70 10.65 3.78
C ILE A 279 24.10 10.04 3.74
N GLY A 280 25.14 10.86 3.99
CA GLY A 280 26.53 10.38 4.05
C GLY A 280 26.73 9.32 5.13
N LEU A 281 26.12 9.50 6.31
CA LEU A 281 26.16 8.51 7.39
C LEU A 281 25.48 7.20 7.00
N LEU A 282 24.31 7.25 6.36
CA LEU A 282 23.61 6.05 5.87
C LEU A 282 24.46 5.31 4.82
N LEU A 283 25.02 6.02 3.83
CA LEU A 283 25.87 5.41 2.81
C LEU A 283 27.09 4.71 3.42
N LYS A 284 27.71 5.34 4.43
CA LYS A 284 28.81 4.74 5.19
C LYS A 284 28.37 3.46 5.90
N PHE A 285 27.24 3.48 6.61
CA PHE A 285 26.73 2.28 7.28
C PHE A 285 26.40 1.15 6.31
N LEU A 286 25.79 1.45 5.15
CA LEU A 286 25.50 0.44 4.14
C LEU A 286 26.79 -0.21 3.61
N GLU A 287 27.85 0.56 3.38
CA GLU A 287 29.15 0.03 2.94
C GLU A 287 29.80 -0.86 4.02
N GLU A 288 29.85 -0.38 5.26
CA GLU A 288 30.44 -1.11 6.39
C GLU A 288 29.66 -2.40 6.71
N HIS A 289 28.33 -2.32 6.73
CA HIS A 289 27.46 -3.45 7.04
C HIS A 289 27.41 -4.46 5.90
N ALA A 290 27.52 -4.05 4.64
CA ALA A 290 27.63 -4.98 3.51
C ALA A 290 28.88 -5.87 3.65
N LYS A 291 30.02 -5.30 4.03
CA LYS A 291 31.26 -6.06 4.31
C LYS A 291 31.06 -7.01 5.51
N LEU A 292 30.62 -6.48 6.65
CA LEU A 292 30.40 -7.27 7.87
C LEU A 292 29.41 -8.42 7.69
N SER A 293 28.39 -8.25 6.85
CA SER A 293 27.39 -9.29 6.57
C SER A 293 27.96 -10.56 5.92
N THR A 294 29.16 -10.45 5.33
CA THR A 294 29.91 -11.55 4.72
C THR A 294 30.98 -12.15 5.64
N GLU A 295 31.49 -11.37 6.59
CA GLU A 295 32.55 -11.77 7.52
C GLU A 295 32.01 -12.46 8.77
N LYS A 296 30.80 -12.11 9.20
CA LYS A 296 30.16 -12.61 10.42
C LYS A 296 28.99 -13.53 10.12
N SER A 297 28.62 -14.36 11.09
CA SER A 297 27.34 -15.09 11.01
C SER A 297 26.17 -14.10 11.07
N ALA A 298 25.01 -14.51 10.54
CA ALA A 298 23.81 -13.69 10.48
C ALA A 298 23.40 -13.16 11.85
N ILE A 299 23.56 -13.98 12.90
CA ILE A 299 23.19 -13.63 14.27
C ILE A 299 24.14 -12.59 14.87
N GLU A 300 25.45 -12.75 14.68
CA GLU A 300 26.46 -11.79 15.16
C GLU A 300 26.34 -10.45 14.44
N PHE A 301 26.15 -10.50 13.11
CA PHE A 301 25.92 -9.31 12.30
C PHE A 301 24.64 -8.59 12.73
N PHE A 302 23.56 -9.33 12.97
CA PHE A 302 22.28 -8.76 13.39
C PHE A 302 22.39 -7.98 14.70
N VAL A 303 23.04 -8.56 15.72
CA VAL A 303 23.26 -7.88 17.02
C VAL A 303 24.05 -6.59 16.84
N GLN A 304 25.11 -6.62 16.03
CA GLN A 304 25.89 -5.41 15.75
C GLN A 304 25.09 -4.35 15.00
N MET A 305 24.33 -4.74 13.97
CA MET A 305 23.49 -3.82 13.19
C MET A 305 22.44 -3.13 14.06
N VAL A 306 21.78 -3.88 14.97
CA VAL A 306 20.80 -3.32 15.93
C VAL A 306 21.43 -2.23 16.80
N SER A 307 22.66 -2.47 17.28
CA SER A 307 23.43 -1.49 18.08
C SER A 307 23.87 -0.28 17.25
N ASP A 308 24.44 -0.50 16.07
CA ASP A 308 24.95 0.59 15.21
C ASP A 308 23.83 1.54 14.75
N LEU A 309 22.65 0.99 14.45
CA LEU A 309 21.46 1.77 14.11
C LEU A 309 20.77 2.40 15.34
N GLY A 310 21.21 2.07 16.56
CA GLY A 310 20.66 2.61 17.82
C GLY A 310 19.24 2.12 18.15
N ILE A 311 18.83 0.97 17.61
CA ILE A 311 17.49 0.40 17.84
C ILE A 311 17.33 0.02 19.31
N ASP A 312 18.36 -0.58 19.90
CA ASP A 312 18.43 -0.90 21.32
C ASP A 312 18.17 0.33 22.21
N GLN A 313 18.82 1.46 21.90
CA GLN A 313 18.70 2.71 22.65
C GLN A 313 17.28 3.30 22.61
N ILE A 314 16.63 3.24 21.43
CA ILE A 314 15.24 3.69 21.25
C ILE A 314 14.29 2.87 22.11
N LEU A 315 14.55 1.57 22.21
CA LEU A 315 13.72 0.62 22.93
C LEU A 315 13.94 0.63 24.46
N ILE A 316 14.89 1.39 25.00
CA ILE A 316 15.11 1.49 26.46
C ILE A 316 13.92 2.13 27.17
N LYS A 317 13.26 3.11 26.54
CA LYS A 317 12.16 3.84 27.18
C LYS A 317 10.98 2.90 27.46
N GLU A 318 10.50 2.88 28.70
CA GLU A 318 9.38 2.05 29.14
C GLU A 318 8.03 2.60 28.65
N THR A 319 7.66 2.23 27.43
CA THR A 319 6.32 2.43 26.86
C THR A 319 5.76 1.08 26.43
N LEU A 320 4.43 0.98 26.35
CA LEU A 320 3.76 -0.21 25.86
C LEU A 320 4.24 -0.59 24.43
N GLU A 321 4.38 0.41 23.56
CA GLU A 321 4.90 0.22 22.19
C GLU A 321 6.32 -0.34 22.20
N ASN A 322 7.21 0.20 23.03
CA ASN A 322 8.58 -0.29 23.12
C ASN A 322 8.65 -1.69 23.73
N ALA A 323 7.80 -2.01 24.72
CA ALA A 323 7.72 -3.37 25.26
C ALA A 323 7.33 -4.39 24.18
N GLN A 324 6.33 -4.05 23.35
CA GLN A 324 5.92 -4.87 22.21
C GLN A 324 7.02 -4.98 21.15
N ASN A 325 7.69 -3.88 20.83
CA ASN A 325 8.78 -3.86 19.87
C ASN A 325 9.99 -4.69 20.32
N ARG A 326 10.33 -4.68 21.62
CA ARG A 326 11.37 -5.56 22.20
C ARG A 326 11.02 -7.03 22.02
N GLU A 327 9.78 -7.40 22.32
CA GLU A 327 9.29 -8.77 22.14
C GLU A 327 9.36 -9.20 20.66
N MET A 328 8.94 -8.34 19.72
CA MET A 328 9.02 -8.61 18.29
C MET A 328 10.48 -8.76 17.82
N LEU A 329 11.37 -7.90 18.31
CA LEU A 329 12.79 -7.95 17.98
C LEU A 329 13.43 -9.25 18.50
N GLU A 330 13.09 -9.67 19.72
CA GLU A 330 13.54 -10.95 20.29
C GLU A 330 13.03 -12.15 19.50
N GLN A 331 11.77 -12.13 19.05
CA GLN A 331 11.21 -13.19 18.20
C GLN A 331 11.92 -13.26 16.84
N PHE A 332 12.24 -12.10 16.24
CA PHE A 332 13.01 -12.06 15.00
C PHE A 332 14.45 -12.53 15.20
N TYR A 333 15.09 -12.14 16.30
CA TYR A 333 16.40 -12.64 16.71
C TYR A 333 16.41 -14.18 16.83
N LYS A 334 15.44 -14.76 17.56
CA LYS A 334 15.30 -16.22 17.70
C LYS A 334 15.09 -16.92 16.36
N ARG A 335 14.43 -16.26 15.41
CA ARG A 335 14.25 -16.79 14.04
C ARG A 335 15.58 -16.89 13.29
N ILE A 336 16.41 -15.83 13.38
CA ILE A 336 17.76 -15.82 12.81
C ILE A 336 18.63 -16.87 13.50
N GLU A 337 18.57 -16.95 14.84
CA GLU A 337 19.31 -17.93 15.63
C GLU A 337 18.97 -19.36 15.20
N THR A 338 17.68 -19.70 15.13
CA THR A 338 17.20 -21.02 14.67
C THR A 338 17.73 -21.33 13.27
N TYR A 339 17.64 -20.37 12.34
CA TYR A 339 18.17 -20.54 10.99
C TYR A 339 19.68 -20.86 11.01
N THR A 340 20.48 -20.11 11.78
CA THR A 340 21.93 -20.31 11.87
C THR A 340 22.34 -21.62 12.53
N GLN A 341 21.49 -22.19 13.39
CA GLN A 341 21.70 -23.50 14.03
C GLN A 341 21.34 -24.66 13.09
N GLU A 342 20.31 -24.49 12.27
CA GLU A 342 19.75 -25.55 11.41
C GLU A 342 20.36 -25.62 10.01
N ASN A 343 21.05 -24.55 9.55
CA ASN A 343 21.53 -24.43 8.17
C ASN A 343 23.06 -24.28 8.11
N ASP A 344 23.66 -24.82 7.05
CA ASP A 344 25.11 -24.71 6.78
C ASP A 344 25.51 -23.29 6.35
N ASP A 345 24.68 -22.64 5.52
CA ASP A 345 24.86 -21.22 5.18
C ASP A 345 24.40 -20.37 6.37
N ARG A 346 25.36 -19.88 7.14
CA ARG A 346 25.11 -19.04 8.32
C ARG A 346 25.16 -17.55 8.02
N THR A 347 25.25 -17.14 6.76
CA THR A 347 25.39 -15.73 6.38
C THR A 347 24.05 -14.99 6.41
N MET A 348 24.09 -13.66 6.49
CA MET A 348 22.87 -12.85 6.42
C MET A 348 22.17 -12.98 5.05
N ARG A 349 22.93 -13.15 3.96
CA ARG A 349 22.38 -13.43 2.63
C ARG A 349 21.58 -14.73 2.62
N GLY A 350 22.12 -15.80 3.21
CA GLY A 350 21.44 -17.08 3.36
C GLY A 350 20.10 -16.92 4.09
N PHE A 351 20.11 -16.22 5.22
CA PHE A 351 18.89 -15.95 5.99
C PHE A 351 17.86 -15.15 5.20
N MET A 352 18.26 -14.11 4.47
CA MET A 352 17.34 -13.30 3.66
C MET A 352 16.72 -14.10 2.50
N ASN A 353 17.46 -15.03 1.90
CA ASN A 353 16.91 -15.94 0.90
C ASN A 353 15.89 -16.90 1.52
N TYR A 354 16.19 -17.44 2.70
CA TYR A 354 15.27 -18.29 3.45
C TYR A 354 13.99 -17.53 3.82
N LEU A 355 14.10 -16.31 4.34
CA LEU A 355 12.99 -15.43 4.66
C LEU A 355 12.11 -15.15 3.42
N LYS A 356 12.73 -14.92 2.26
CA LYS A 356 12.00 -14.72 0.99
C LYS A 356 11.21 -15.96 0.58
N LEU A 357 11.76 -17.16 0.78
CA LEU A 357 11.05 -18.41 0.52
C LEU A 357 9.85 -18.58 1.44
N GLU A 358 9.98 -18.26 2.73
CA GLU A 358 8.85 -18.26 3.68
C GLU A 358 7.74 -17.31 3.22
N GLN A 359 8.09 -16.07 2.90
CA GLN A 359 7.12 -15.07 2.45
C GLN A 359 6.41 -15.49 1.16
N ASN A 360 7.14 -16.09 0.21
CA ASN A 360 6.56 -16.63 -1.02
C ASN A 360 5.63 -17.83 -0.78
N ALA A 361 5.87 -18.61 0.27
CA ALA A 361 4.98 -19.68 0.72
C ALA A 361 3.74 -19.15 1.47
N GLY A 362 3.63 -17.85 1.68
CA GLY A 362 2.53 -17.20 2.41
C GLY A 362 2.75 -17.17 3.93
N GLU A 363 3.93 -17.55 4.41
CA GLU A 363 4.29 -17.43 5.82
C GLU A 363 4.61 -15.98 6.15
N GLU A 364 3.92 -15.41 7.15
CA GLU A 364 4.15 -14.03 7.56
C GLU A 364 4.97 -13.93 8.87
N GLY A 365 5.40 -15.07 9.42
CA GLY A 365 6.10 -15.20 10.70
C GLY A 365 5.13 -15.31 11.88
N THR A 366 5.18 -16.43 12.60
CA THR A 366 4.30 -16.67 13.76
C THR A 366 4.75 -15.84 14.95
N ILE A 367 3.83 -15.05 15.51
CA ILE A 367 4.06 -14.34 16.77
C ILE A 367 3.70 -15.28 17.93
N LYS A 368 4.68 -15.67 18.74
CA LYS A 368 4.41 -16.38 19.99
C LYS A 368 3.93 -15.34 21.00
N PHE A 369 2.70 -15.47 21.49
CA PHE A 369 2.14 -14.60 22.51
C PHE A 369 2.21 -15.29 23.86
N ASP A 370 2.85 -14.65 24.84
CA ASP A 370 2.74 -15.03 26.25
C ASP A 370 1.73 -14.08 26.95
N PRO A 371 0.57 -14.59 27.39
CA PRO A 371 -0.45 -13.78 28.07
C PRO A 371 0.04 -13.04 29.31
N ASN A 372 1.07 -13.58 29.96
CA ASN A 372 1.59 -13.10 31.24
C ASN A 372 2.87 -12.26 31.07
N SER A 373 3.40 -12.12 29.84
CA SER A 373 4.55 -11.27 29.58
C SER A 373 4.12 -9.82 29.32
N GLY A 374 4.95 -8.88 29.76
CA GLY A 374 4.73 -7.44 29.56
C GLY A 374 3.88 -6.75 30.65
N PRO A 375 3.57 -5.46 30.46
CA PRO A 375 2.81 -4.68 31.42
C PRO A 375 1.34 -5.11 31.48
N GLU A 376 0.71 -4.92 32.64
CA GLU A 376 -0.72 -5.21 32.84
C GLU A 376 -1.57 -4.50 31.78
N SER A 377 -2.35 -5.27 31.03
CA SER A 377 -3.14 -4.75 29.92
C SER A 377 -4.35 -5.61 29.63
N LEU A 378 -5.44 -4.96 29.22
CA LEU A 378 -6.63 -5.63 28.73
C LEU A 378 -6.32 -6.37 27.43
N LYS A 379 -6.68 -7.65 27.34
CA LYS A 379 -6.34 -8.45 26.16
C LYS A 379 -7.43 -8.36 25.08
N ILE A 380 -7.05 -7.98 23.87
CA ILE A 380 -7.91 -8.06 22.68
C ILE A 380 -7.40 -9.22 21.83
N MET A 381 -8.22 -10.23 21.58
CA MET A 381 -7.77 -11.41 20.84
C MET A 381 -8.90 -12.10 20.09
N THR A 382 -8.53 -12.88 19.06
CA THR A 382 -9.53 -13.71 18.39
C THR A 382 -9.99 -14.86 19.27
N ILE A 383 -11.21 -15.32 19.05
CA ILE A 383 -11.76 -16.49 19.75
C ILE A 383 -10.83 -17.73 19.62
N HIS A 384 -10.20 -17.92 18.46
CA HIS A 384 -9.25 -19.01 18.23
C HIS A 384 -8.01 -18.87 19.12
N SER A 385 -7.45 -17.66 19.20
CA SER A 385 -6.27 -17.34 20.02
C SER A 385 -6.56 -17.46 21.52
N ALA A 386 -7.81 -17.29 21.95
CA ALA A 386 -8.22 -17.43 23.34
C ALA A 386 -8.31 -18.89 23.82
N LYS A 387 -8.27 -19.88 22.91
CA LYS A 387 -8.35 -21.29 23.29
C LYS A 387 -7.16 -21.66 24.19
N GLY A 388 -7.47 -22.21 25.36
CA GLY A 388 -6.47 -22.57 26.38
C GLY A 388 -6.21 -21.46 27.41
N LEU A 389 -6.66 -20.23 27.14
CA LEU A 389 -6.63 -19.12 28.08
C LEU A 389 -7.95 -19.04 28.87
N GLU A 390 -7.94 -18.23 29.92
CA GLU A 390 -9.08 -18.00 30.81
C GLU A 390 -8.99 -16.61 31.44
N PHE A 391 -10.14 -15.96 31.63
CA PHE A 391 -10.23 -14.59 32.12
C PHE A 391 -11.41 -14.46 33.10
N GLU A 392 -11.31 -13.53 34.05
CA GLU A 392 -12.40 -13.27 35.01
C GLU A 392 -13.56 -12.58 34.30
N TYR A 393 -13.25 -11.57 33.47
CA TYR A 393 -14.20 -10.76 32.72
C TYR A 393 -13.99 -10.95 31.22
N VAL A 394 -14.99 -11.52 30.54
CA VAL A 394 -14.94 -11.76 29.08
C VAL A 394 -16.05 -10.98 28.37
N PHE A 395 -15.65 -10.23 27.35
CA PHE A 395 -16.52 -9.45 26.48
C PHE A 395 -16.48 -10.01 25.05
N LEU A 396 -17.59 -10.56 24.57
CA LEU A 396 -17.77 -10.93 23.17
C LEU A 396 -18.49 -9.80 22.44
N VAL A 397 -17.78 -9.12 21.55
CA VAL A 397 -18.29 -7.94 20.84
C VAL A 397 -18.74 -8.27 19.42
N SER A 398 -19.56 -7.39 18.83
CA SER A 398 -20.09 -7.56 17.47
C SER A 398 -20.87 -8.86 17.25
N MET A 399 -21.70 -9.25 18.22
CA MET A 399 -22.60 -10.41 18.16
C MET A 399 -23.79 -10.14 17.23
N VAL A 400 -23.50 -10.03 15.94
CA VAL A 400 -24.43 -9.60 14.89
C VAL A 400 -24.52 -10.62 13.78
N ASP A 401 -25.71 -10.75 13.17
CA ASP A 401 -25.93 -11.61 12.03
C ASP A 401 -24.91 -11.34 10.90
N GLN A 402 -24.36 -12.42 10.34
CA GLN A 402 -23.31 -12.43 9.30
C GLN A 402 -21.91 -11.95 9.75
N LYS A 403 -21.75 -11.40 10.97
CA LYS A 403 -20.43 -11.16 11.58
C LYS A 403 -20.02 -12.36 12.45
N PHE A 404 -20.93 -12.83 13.32
CA PHE A 404 -20.74 -14.05 14.09
C PHE A 404 -22.11 -14.72 14.33
N PRO A 405 -22.47 -15.82 13.66
CA PRO A 405 -21.63 -16.61 12.75
C PRO A 405 -21.18 -15.84 11.51
N SER A 406 -19.94 -16.08 11.08
CA SER A 406 -19.44 -15.52 9.81
C SER A 406 -20.11 -16.20 8.63
N ARG A 407 -20.12 -15.53 7.47
CA ARG A 407 -20.50 -16.19 6.20
C ARG A 407 -19.56 -17.34 5.90
N SER A 408 -20.12 -18.44 5.40
CA SER A 408 -19.32 -19.52 4.84
C SER A 408 -18.65 -19.04 3.55
N HIS A 409 -17.36 -19.29 3.44
CA HIS A 409 -16.60 -19.10 2.20
C HIS A 409 -16.18 -20.48 1.70
N LYS A 410 -16.33 -20.73 0.40
CA LYS A 410 -15.79 -21.94 -0.21
C LYS A 410 -14.26 -21.85 -0.21
N ASP A 411 -13.61 -22.96 0.12
CA ASP A 411 -12.16 -23.06 -0.02
C ASP A 411 -11.78 -22.87 -1.50
N ALA A 412 -10.66 -22.19 -1.75
CA ALA A 412 -10.19 -21.93 -3.12
C ALA A 412 -9.85 -23.24 -3.89
N ILE A 413 -9.55 -24.31 -3.15
CA ILE A 413 -9.29 -25.65 -3.66
C ILE A 413 -10.09 -26.63 -2.79
N GLU A 414 -11.21 -27.13 -3.31
CA GLU A 414 -12.00 -28.15 -2.62
C GLU A 414 -11.28 -29.51 -2.70
N ILE A 415 -11.15 -30.22 -1.57
CA ILE A 415 -10.62 -31.58 -1.56
C ILE A 415 -11.70 -32.50 -2.15
N PRO A 416 -11.39 -33.29 -3.21
CA PRO A 416 -12.33 -34.25 -3.76
C PRO A 416 -12.88 -35.18 -2.67
N GLU A 417 -14.21 -35.35 -2.61
CA GLU A 417 -14.89 -36.18 -1.60
C GLU A 417 -14.25 -37.57 -1.38
N PRO A 418 -13.78 -38.30 -2.41
CA PRO A 418 -13.14 -39.62 -2.22
C PRO A 418 -11.85 -39.58 -1.39
N LEU A 419 -11.21 -38.40 -1.27
CA LEU A 419 -10.00 -38.19 -0.49
C LEU A 419 -10.29 -37.78 0.96
N ILE A 420 -11.55 -37.44 1.28
CA ILE A 420 -12.00 -37.12 2.63
C ILE A 420 -12.24 -38.43 3.38
N LYS A 421 -11.24 -38.87 4.16
CA LYS A 421 -11.33 -40.10 4.99
C LYS A 421 -12.13 -39.91 6.28
N ASP A 422 -12.87 -38.82 6.39
CA ASP A 422 -13.52 -38.36 7.62
C ASP A 422 -15.04 -38.60 7.56
N ILE A 423 -15.68 -38.84 8.70
CA ILE A 423 -17.15 -38.97 8.75
C ILE A 423 -17.73 -37.57 8.52
N LEU A 424 -18.38 -37.37 7.37
CA LEU A 424 -19.02 -36.09 7.06
C LEU A 424 -20.20 -35.86 8.02
N PRO A 425 -20.26 -34.72 8.71
CA PRO A 425 -21.37 -34.40 9.60
C PRO A 425 -22.63 -34.09 8.79
N GLU A 426 -23.80 -34.38 9.38
CA GLU A 426 -25.10 -34.04 8.79
C GLU A 426 -25.40 -32.53 8.94
N GLY A 427 -26.03 -31.89 7.97
CA GLY A 427 -26.47 -30.48 8.05
C GLY A 427 -25.39 -29.43 7.72
N ASP A 428 -25.59 -28.18 8.16
CA ASP A 428 -24.67 -27.07 7.90
C ASP A 428 -23.41 -27.19 8.77
N PHE A 429 -22.34 -27.72 8.19
CA PHE A 429 -21.07 -27.93 8.87
C PHE A 429 -20.39 -26.63 9.31
N HIS A 430 -20.45 -25.58 8.49
CA HIS A 430 -19.85 -24.28 8.82
C HIS A 430 -20.52 -23.68 10.05
N LEU A 431 -21.85 -23.71 10.09
CA LEU A 431 -22.59 -23.24 11.25
C LEU A 431 -22.28 -24.05 12.51
N GLN A 432 -22.12 -25.37 12.41
CA GLN A 432 -21.73 -26.21 13.55
C GLN A 432 -20.36 -25.82 14.11
N GLU A 433 -19.39 -25.49 13.25
CA GLU A 433 -18.07 -25.04 13.67
C GLU A 433 -18.12 -23.64 14.31
N GLU A 434 -18.90 -22.71 13.75
CA GLU A 434 -19.11 -21.39 14.36
C GLU A 434 -19.80 -21.51 15.74
N ARG A 435 -20.69 -22.49 15.95
CA ARG A 435 -21.25 -22.78 17.27
C ARG A 435 -20.19 -23.31 18.25
N ARG A 436 -19.24 -24.14 17.80
CA ARG A 436 -18.08 -24.55 18.64
C ARG A 436 -17.21 -23.36 19.02
N LEU A 437 -16.99 -22.41 18.10
CA LEU A 437 -16.29 -21.17 18.42
C LEU A 437 -17.02 -20.37 19.51
N PHE A 438 -18.34 -20.23 19.41
CA PHE A 438 -19.12 -19.55 20.44
C PHE A 438 -19.05 -20.28 21.79
N TYR A 439 -19.15 -21.61 21.79
CA TYR A 439 -18.98 -22.44 22.99
C TYR A 439 -17.60 -22.22 23.64
N VAL A 440 -16.52 -22.23 22.86
CA VAL A 440 -15.17 -21.96 23.35
C VAL A 440 -15.08 -20.56 23.95
N ALA A 441 -15.61 -19.55 23.28
CA ALA A 441 -15.58 -18.15 23.73
C ALA A 441 -16.32 -17.95 25.06
N VAL A 442 -17.53 -18.50 25.20
CA VAL A 442 -18.34 -18.45 26.43
C VAL A 442 -17.61 -19.12 27.60
N THR A 443 -16.98 -20.28 27.34
CA THR A 443 -16.25 -21.05 28.38
C THR A 443 -14.86 -20.50 28.71
N ARG A 444 -14.45 -19.37 28.12
CA ARG A 444 -13.24 -18.64 28.56
C ARG A 444 -13.49 -17.82 29.82
N ALA A 445 -14.75 -17.46 30.09
CA ALA A 445 -15.15 -16.68 31.25
C ALA A 445 -15.18 -17.54 32.52
N LYS A 446 -14.54 -17.07 33.59
CA LYS A 446 -14.65 -17.69 34.91
C LYS A 446 -16.00 -17.34 35.56
N THR A 447 -16.34 -16.05 35.59
CA THR A 447 -17.47 -15.52 36.38
C THR A 447 -18.33 -14.52 35.63
N HIS A 448 -17.75 -13.63 34.81
CA HIS A 448 -18.48 -12.55 34.16
C HIS A 448 -18.39 -12.65 32.63
N LEU A 449 -19.55 -12.81 31.99
CA LEU A 449 -19.70 -12.87 30.53
C LEU A 449 -20.58 -11.72 30.04
N TYR A 450 -20.04 -10.93 29.12
CA TYR A 450 -20.74 -9.85 28.45
C TYR A 450 -20.77 -10.11 26.95
N LEU A 451 -21.95 -9.94 26.36
CA LEU A 451 -22.19 -10.11 24.92
C LEU A 451 -22.71 -8.80 24.38
N SER A 452 -22.14 -8.22 23.33
CA SER A 452 -22.59 -6.94 22.79
C SER A 452 -22.95 -6.99 21.31
N TRP A 453 -23.94 -6.18 20.93
CA TRP A 453 -24.37 -6.01 19.55
C TRP A 453 -25.01 -4.64 19.33
N ALA A 454 -25.15 -4.23 18.06
CA ALA A 454 -25.87 -3.02 17.67
C ALA A 454 -26.75 -3.17 16.43
N LEU A 455 -27.64 -2.20 16.22
CA LEU A 455 -28.53 -2.14 15.06
C LEU A 455 -27.84 -1.57 13.81
N ASP A 456 -26.85 -0.70 13.93
CA ASP A 456 -26.17 -0.06 12.78
C ASP A 456 -24.64 -0.14 12.85
N TYR A 457 -24.02 -0.55 11.74
CA TYR A 457 -22.56 -0.63 11.55
C TYR A 457 -22.11 0.16 10.30
N GLY A 458 -22.89 1.15 9.85
CA GLY A 458 -22.55 2.01 8.71
C GLY A 458 -22.92 1.43 7.35
N GLY A 459 -23.87 0.50 7.30
CA GLY A 459 -24.35 -0.14 6.07
C GLY A 459 -25.71 0.38 5.60
N ALA A 460 -26.10 0.09 4.35
CA ALA A 460 -27.39 0.54 3.79
C ALA A 460 -28.64 -0.04 4.48
N ARG A 461 -28.48 -1.03 5.37
CA ARG A 461 -29.56 -1.69 6.11
C ARG A 461 -29.13 -1.95 7.55
N SER A 462 -30.06 -1.75 8.48
CA SER A 462 -29.91 -2.15 9.87
C SER A 462 -29.63 -3.66 9.98
N LYS A 463 -28.82 -4.01 10.98
CA LYS A 463 -28.41 -5.37 11.29
C LYS A 463 -29.35 -6.00 12.31
N LYS A 464 -29.38 -7.33 12.31
CA LYS A 464 -30.11 -8.15 13.26
C LYS A 464 -29.14 -8.69 14.33
N PRO A 465 -29.61 -8.99 15.55
CA PRO A 465 -28.78 -9.68 16.53
C PRO A 465 -28.29 -11.02 15.95
N SER A 466 -27.13 -11.48 16.41
CA SER A 466 -26.60 -12.78 16.04
C SER A 466 -27.62 -13.90 16.30
N LEU A 467 -27.65 -14.87 15.39
CA LEU A 467 -28.37 -16.13 15.59
C LEU A 467 -28.03 -16.77 16.96
N PHE A 468 -26.78 -16.62 17.42
CA PHE A 468 -26.34 -17.19 18.69
C PHE A 468 -26.96 -16.52 19.92
N LEU A 469 -27.24 -15.21 19.86
CA LEU A 469 -27.97 -14.51 20.92
C LEU A 469 -29.44 -14.96 20.99
N THR A 470 -30.03 -15.29 19.84
CA THR A 470 -31.41 -15.81 19.80
C THR A 470 -31.49 -17.28 20.24
N GLU A 471 -30.53 -18.13 19.83
CA GLU A 471 -30.49 -19.55 20.21
C GLU A 471 -30.22 -19.76 21.71
N THR A 472 -29.48 -18.84 22.34
CA THR A 472 -29.25 -18.84 23.79
C THR A 472 -30.46 -18.36 24.59
N GLY A 473 -31.47 -17.77 23.94
CA GLY A 473 -32.62 -17.15 24.60
C GLY A 473 -32.29 -15.85 25.35
N LEU A 474 -31.10 -15.28 25.15
CA LEU A 474 -30.67 -14.05 25.81
C LEU A 474 -31.29 -12.79 25.17
N VAL A 475 -31.72 -12.88 23.92
CA VAL A 475 -32.45 -11.81 23.21
C VAL A 475 -33.76 -12.39 22.64
N PRO A 476 -34.92 -11.76 22.87
CA PRO A 476 -36.20 -12.21 22.32
C PRO A 476 -36.20 -12.18 20.79
N THR A 477 -36.81 -13.18 20.16
CA THR A 477 -36.91 -13.32 18.70
C THR A 477 -37.73 -12.21 18.01
N GLU A 478 -38.47 -11.40 18.78
CA GLU A 478 -39.42 -10.39 18.25
C GLU A 478 -38.93 -8.93 18.28
N ASN A 479 -37.76 -8.63 18.84
CA ASN A 479 -37.34 -7.23 18.98
C ASN A 479 -36.63 -6.67 17.73
N ALA A 480 -37.42 -6.40 16.69
CA ALA A 480 -37.05 -5.44 15.65
C ALA A 480 -37.62 -4.06 16.00
N HIS A 481 -36.90 -3.28 16.81
CA HIS A 481 -37.25 -1.87 17.02
C HIS A 481 -37.09 -1.10 15.70
N LYS A 482 -38.14 -0.39 15.29
CA LYS A 482 -38.08 0.58 14.19
C LYS A 482 -37.22 1.76 14.63
N ALA A 483 -36.12 2.01 13.91
CA ALA A 483 -35.30 3.20 14.10
C ALA A 483 -36.13 4.47 13.87
N THR A 484 -36.49 5.16 14.95
CA THR A 484 -36.98 6.55 14.90
C THR A 484 -35.82 7.48 15.19
N GLY A 485 -34.98 7.72 14.19
CA GLY A 485 -33.91 8.72 14.24
C GLY A 485 -33.90 9.51 12.96
N LYS A 486 -34.44 10.73 12.98
CA LYS A 486 -34.23 11.70 11.88
C LYS A 486 -32.74 12.03 11.84
N VAL A 487 -32.06 11.64 10.77
CA VAL A 487 -30.69 12.10 10.49
C VAL A 487 -30.76 13.60 10.20
N VAL A 488 -30.32 14.42 11.15
CA VAL A 488 -30.14 15.85 10.95
C VAL A 488 -28.69 16.07 10.51
N PHE A 489 -28.48 16.23 9.21
CA PHE A 489 -27.21 16.72 8.71
C PHE A 489 -27.13 18.24 8.97
N THR A 490 -26.48 18.64 10.06
CA THR A 490 -26.02 20.02 10.19
C THR A 490 -24.79 20.21 9.32
N LYS A 491 -24.98 20.83 8.15
CA LYS A 491 -23.89 21.27 7.28
C LYS A 491 -22.99 22.19 8.09
N SER A 492 -21.74 21.79 8.35
CA SER A 492 -20.73 22.68 8.89
C SER A 492 -20.59 23.86 7.92
N LYS A 493 -20.90 25.07 8.37
CA LYS A 493 -20.63 26.30 7.64
C LYS A 493 -19.14 26.60 7.79
N THR A 494 -18.29 25.90 7.06
CA THR A 494 -16.91 26.34 6.85
C THR A 494 -16.98 27.65 6.05
N LYS A 495 -16.65 28.77 6.68
CA LYS A 495 -16.45 30.03 5.95
C LYS A 495 -15.31 29.78 4.95
N ALA A 496 -15.61 29.87 3.65
CA ALA A 496 -14.58 29.88 2.63
C ALA A 496 -13.63 31.03 2.95
N LYS A 497 -12.35 30.70 3.21
CA LYS A 497 -11.32 31.72 3.32
C LYS A 497 -11.34 32.56 2.05
N GLN A 498 -11.32 33.89 2.18
CA GLN A 498 -11.09 34.77 1.04
C GLN A 498 -9.77 34.37 0.39
N VAL A 499 -9.85 33.83 -0.82
CA VAL A 499 -8.67 33.49 -1.62
C VAL A 499 -8.03 34.80 -2.03
N VAL A 500 -6.82 35.05 -1.55
CA VAL A 500 -6.00 36.18 -2.03
C VAL A 500 -5.63 35.89 -3.48
N TYR A 501 -6.20 36.65 -4.41
CA TYR A 501 -5.96 36.48 -5.84
C TYR A 501 -4.55 36.95 -6.21
N LYS A 502 -3.78 36.12 -6.93
CA LYS A 502 -2.55 36.57 -7.60
C LYS A 502 -2.95 37.46 -8.78
N GLN A 503 -2.15 38.47 -9.11
CA GLN A 503 -2.38 39.24 -10.33
C GLN A 503 -2.18 38.34 -11.56
N LEU A 504 -3.09 38.46 -12.52
CA LEU A 504 -3.01 37.78 -13.80
C LEU A 504 -1.76 38.25 -14.55
N PRO A 505 -1.02 37.37 -15.24
CA PRO A 505 0.09 37.81 -16.08
C PRO A 505 -0.38 38.77 -17.18
N ASP A 506 0.44 39.77 -17.50
CA ASP A 506 0.15 40.75 -18.57
C ASP A 506 0.42 40.20 -19.98
N LYS A 507 1.01 39.01 -20.08
CA LYS A 507 1.43 38.36 -21.32
C LYS A 507 0.69 37.02 -21.47
N PHE A 508 0.16 36.80 -22.67
CA PHE A 508 -0.56 35.58 -23.04
C PHE A 508 0.16 34.86 -24.17
N SER A 509 0.12 33.52 -24.20
CA SER A 509 0.64 32.70 -25.29
C SER A 509 -0.44 31.80 -25.88
N PHE A 510 -0.18 31.24 -27.06
CA PHE A 510 -1.09 30.29 -27.70
C PHE A 510 -1.44 29.11 -26.78
N SER A 511 -0.43 28.50 -26.16
CA SER A 511 -0.61 27.36 -25.26
C SER A 511 -1.51 27.71 -24.06
N GLN A 512 -1.36 28.92 -23.49
CA GLN A 512 -2.21 29.39 -22.41
C GLN A 512 -3.68 29.50 -22.82
N LEU A 513 -3.95 30.11 -23.98
CA LEU A 513 -5.32 30.29 -24.46
C LEU A 513 -5.95 28.94 -24.85
N SER A 514 -5.19 28.09 -25.55
CA SER A 514 -5.61 26.74 -25.93
C SER A 514 -5.94 25.89 -24.68
N THR A 515 -5.09 25.92 -23.64
CA THR A 515 -5.36 25.22 -22.38
C THR A 515 -6.62 25.73 -21.70
N PHE A 516 -6.86 27.04 -21.66
CA PHE A 516 -8.09 27.59 -21.06
C PHE A 516 -9.35 27.15 -21.82
N GLN A 517 -9.31 27.21 -23.16
CA GLN A 517 -10.42 26.77 -24.01
C GLN A 517 -10.70 25.26 -23.86
N LYS A 518 -9.65 24.44 -23.69
CA LYS A 518 -9.76 23.00 -23.44
C LYS A 518 -10.31 22.73 -22.03
N CYS A 519 -9.67 23.30 -21.01
CA CYS A 519 -9.99 23.09 -19.61
C CYS A 519 -9.64 24.35 -18.77
N PRO A 520 -10.65 25.15 -18.35
CA PRO A 520 -10.43 26.31 -17.50
C PRO A 520 -9.76 25.97 -16.16
N LEU A 521 -10.06 24.82 -15.55
CA LEU A 521 -9.41 24.38 -14.31
C LEU A 521 -7.93 24.03 -14.53
N GLU A 522 -7.57 23.43 -15.66
CA GLU A 522 -6.17 23.19 -16.00
C GLU A 522 -5.40 24.50 -16.12
N TYR A 523 -6.00 25.50 -16.78
CA TYR A 523 -5.41 26.85 -16.82
C TYR A 523 -5.23 27.44 -15.41
N LYS A 524 -6.23 27.26 -14.53
CA LYS A 524 -6.16 27.72 -13.13
C LYS A 524 -4.96 27.09 -12.42
N TYR A 525 -4.76 25.78 -12.57
CA TYR A 525 -3.68 25.07 -11.88
C TYR A 525 -2.31 25.35 -12.50
N ALA A 526 -2.17 25.22 -13.82
CA ALA A 526 -0.89 25.35 -14.52
C ALA A 526 -0.36 26.79 -14.58
N TYR A 527 -1.21 27.76 -14.92
CA TYR A 527 -0.74 29.12 -15.23
C TYR A 527 -1.07 30.15 -14.16
N TYR A 528 -2.23 30.03 -13.51
CA TYR A 528 -2.67 30.99 -12.49
C TYR A 528 -2.10 30.67 -11.10
N LEU A 529 -2.28 29.45 -10.61
CA LEU A 529 -1.73 28.99 -9.33
C LEU A 529 -0.27 28.54 -9.44
N ARG A 530 0.16 28.12 -10.65
CA ARG A 530 1.50 27.60 -10.96
C ARG A 530 1.83 26.35 -10.15
N LEU A 531 0.88 25.42 -10.07
CA LEU A 531 1.11 24.12 -9.47
C LEU A 531 2.06 23.32 -10.38
N PRO A 532 3.20 22.87 -9.85
CA PRO A 532 4.16 22.10 -10.64
C PRO A 532 3.52 20.78 -11.05
N MET A 533 3.76 20.39 -12.30
CA MET A 533 3.43 19.07 -12.82
C MET A 533 4.72 18.38 -13.27
N PRO A 534 4.78 17.04 -13.17
CA PRO A 534 5.81 16.30 -13.86
C PRO A 534 5.85 16.71 -15.33
N GLY A 535 7.04 16.91 -15.87
CA GLY A 535 7.20 17.09 -17.32
C GLY A 535 6.86 15.82 -18.09
N SER A 536 7.07 15.84 -19.40
CA SER A 536 6.89 14.65 -20.23
C SER A 536 8.09 14.44 -21.14
N HIS A 537 8.48 13.18 -21.34
CA HIS A 537 9.57 12.80 -22.23
C HIS A 537 9.35 13.31 -23.66
N TYR A 538 8.10 13.38 -24.14
CA TYR A 538 7.79 13.95 -25.46
C TYR A 538 8.15 15.43 -25.57
N LEU A 539 7.93 16.22 -24.51
CA LEU A 539 8.27 17.64 -24.47
C LEU A 539 9.77 17.86 -24.32
N SER A 540 10.45 17.08 -23.47
CA SER A 540 11.91 17.11 -23.33
C SER A 540 12.58 16.81 -24.69
N PHE A 541 12.17 15.72 -25.33
CA PHE A 541 12.69 15.33 -26.63
C PHE A 541 12.39 16.35 -27.72
N GLY A 542 11.15 16.87 -27.78
CA GLY A 542 10.77 17.92 -28.72
C GLY A 542 11.64 19.17 -28.56
N SER A 543 11.79 19.64 -27.32
CA SER A 543 12.61 20.81 -27.01
C SER A 543 14.07 20.63 -27.41
N THR A 544 14.66 19.45 -27.17
CA THR A 544 16.00 19.12 -27.65
C THR A 544 16.11 19.22 -29.17
N ILE A 545 15.19 18.62 -29.92
CA ILE A 545 15.24 18.66 -31.38
C ILE A 545 15.13 20.11 -31.89
N HIS A 546 14.21 20.91 -31.35
CA HIS A 546 14.09 22.32 -31.75
C HIS A 546 15.37 23.11 -31.47
N ALA A 547 15.97 22.96 -30.29
CA ALA A 547 17.21 23.66 -29.93
C ALA A 547 18.38 23.28 -30.86
N VAL A 548 18.49 22.01 -31.25
CA VAL A 548 19.50 21.55 -32.21
C VAL A 548 19.29 22.17 -33.59
N LEU A 549 18.05 22.13 -34.10
CA LEU A 549 17.71 22.70 -35.40
C LEU A 549 17.89 24.22 -35.42
N GLU A 550 17.55 24.90 -34.32
CA GLU A 550 17.77 26.34 -34.09
C GLU A 550 19.24 26.69 -34.32
N ARG A 551 20.12 26.10 -33.50
CA ARG A 551 21.56 26.40 -33.52
C ARG A 551 22.23 26.03 -34.83
N TYR A 552 21.84 24.89 -35.41
CA TYR A 552 22.37 24.47 -36.70
C TYR A 552 22.00 25.44 -37.83
N LEU A 553 20.73 25.87 -37.89
CA LEU A 553 20.28 26.81 -38.92
C LEU A 553 20.79 28.23 -38.67
N GLN A 554 20.96 28.66 -37.41
CA GLN A 554 21.60 29.94 -37.08
C GLN A 554 23.07 29.95 -37.52
N ALA A 555 23.81 28.86 -37.29
CA ALA A 555 25.18 28.71 -37.79
C ALA A 555 25.24 28.80 -39.32
N TYR A 556 24.26 28.18 -40.01
CA TYR A 556 24.14 28.31 -41.46
C TYR A 556 23.79 29.74 -41.90
N GLN A 557 22.81 30.39 -41.27
CA GLN A 557 22.42 31.76 -41.59
C GLN A 557 23.60 32.73 -41.43
N PHE A 558 24.37 32.59 -40.35
CA PHE A 558 25.57 33.38 -40.11
C PHE A 558 26.65 33.16 -41.20
N SER A 559 26.83 31.91 -41.65
CA SER A 559 27.76 31.62 -42.75
C SER A 559 27.36 32.30 -44.06
N LEU A 560 26.05 32.39 -44.34
CA LEU A 560 25.51 33.07 -45.53
C LEU A 560 25.69 34.59 -45.48
N GLU A 561 25.69 35.20 -44.30
CA GLU A 561 25.93 36.64 -44.11
C GLU A 561 27.41 36.97 -44.23
N THR A 562 28.28 36.14 -43.68
CA THR A 562 29.74 36.33 -43.73
C THR A 562 30.26 36.21 -45.16
N SER A 563 29.78 35.24 -45.94
CA SER A 563 30.13 35.10 -47.36
C SER A 563 29.64 36.24 -48.26
N LYS A 564 28.73 37.12 -47.80
CA LYS A 564 28.33 38.34 -48.53
C LYS A 564 29.29 39.51 -48.31
N LEU A 565 30.09 39.46 -47.24
CA LEU A 565 31.05 40.51 -46.88
C LEU A 565 32.44 40.28 -47.47
N GLU A 566 32.75 39.04 -47.87
CA GLU A 566 33.99 38.69 -48.59
C GLU A 566 33.87 38.97 -50.11
N ILE A 567 34.99 39.42 -50.70
CA ILE A 567 35.12 39.96 -52.07
C ILE A 567 34.50 39.02 -53.12
N ALA A 568 33.70 39.62 -54.02
CA ALA A 568 32.85 38.99 -55.05
C ALA A 568 33.53 38.10 -56.11
N GLU A 569 34.81 37.75 -55.96
CA GLU A 569 35.59 37.00 -56.97
C GLU A 569 35.77 35.51 -56.65
N LEU A 570 35.41 35.06 -55.45
CA LEU A 570 35.35 33.63 -55.12
C LEU A 570 33.88 33.22 -54.93
N LYS A 571 33.27 32.66 -55.97
CA LYS A 571 32.00 31.92 -55.87
C LYS A 571 32.23 30.66 -55.03
N THR A 572 32.32 30.81 -53.72
CA THR A 572 32.26 29.67 -52.81
C THR A 572 30.81 29.17 -52.78
N ASP A 573 30.63 27.90 -53.16
CA ASP A 573 29.34 27.22 -53.05
C ASP A 573 28.78 27.42 -51.64
N ARG A 574 27.52 27.88 -51.57
CA ARG A 574 26.76 28.04 -50.33
C ARG A 574 26.49 26.66 -49.72
N LYS A 575 27.46 26.10 -49.00
CA LYS A 575 27.37 24.76 -48.41
C LYS A 575 26.76 24.84 -47.02
N LEU A 576 25.88 23.87 -46.73
CA LEU A 576 25.35 23.66 -45.38
C LEU A 576 26.49 23.28 -44.41
N PRO A 577 26.37 23.59 -43.11
CA PRO A 577 27.30 23.11 -42.11
C PRO A 577 27.33 21.57 -42.11
N PRO A 578 28.46 20.93 -41.80
CA PRO A 578 28.57 19.49 -41.93
C PRO A 578 27.65 18.74 -40.96
N GLN A 579 27.24 17.52 -41.33
CA GLN A 579 26.27 16.73 -40.55
C GLN A 579 26.73 16.46 -39.12
N ASN A 580 28.04 16.29 -38.87
CA ASN A 580 28.56 16.03 -37.53
C ASN A 580 28.21 17.14 -36.53
N LEU A 581 28.08 18.39 -36.99
CA LEU A 581 27.65 19.50 -36.13
C LEU A 581 26.27 19.24 -35.51
N LEU A 582 25.35 18.59 -36.24
CA LEU A 582 24.03 18.24 -35.68
C LEU A 582 24.15 17.23 -34.54
N ASN A 583 25.07 16.26 -34.64
CA ASN A 583 25.29 15.27 -33.59
C ASN A 583 25.93 15.92 -32.36
N ASP A 584 26.92 16.79 -32.56
CA ASP A 584 27.59 17.52 -31.47
C ASP A 584 26.61 18.45 -30.73
N LEU A 585 25.74 19.13 -31.49
CA LEU A 585 24.66 19.93 -30.93
C LEU A 585 23.62 19.07 -30.21
N PHE A 586 23.31 17.88 -30.72
CA PHE A 586 22.35 16.97 -30.09
C PHE A 586 22.82 16.48 -28.73
N GLU A 587 24.10 16.13 -28.59
CA GLU A 587 24.65 15.72 -27.29
C GLU A 587 24.68 16.89 -26.29
N SER A 588 24.98 18.11 -26.74
CA SER A 588 25.01 19.29 -25.86
C SER A 588 23.63 19.82 -25.46
N GLU A 589 22.62 19.69 -26.33
CA GLU A 589 21.24 20.15 -26.08
C GLU A 589 20.32 19.04 -25.58
N TRP A 590 20.86 17.84 -25.28
CA TRP A 590 20.06 16.72 -24.80
C TRP A 590 19.44 17.04 -23.43
N ILE A 591 18.11 17.14 -23.40
CA ILE A 591 17.35 17.33 -22.17
C ILE A 591 17.06 15.95 -21.62
N ASP A 592 17.66 15.66 -20.48
CA ASP A 592 17.65 14.33 -19.89
C ASP A 592 16.49 14.04 -18.95
N ASP A 593 15.50 14.93 -18.93
CA ASP A 593 14.43 14.90 -17.94
C ASP A 593 13.18 14.17 -18.45
N TRP A 594 12.48 13.54 -17.51
CA TRP A 594 11.13 12.97 -17.61
C TRP A 594 10.98 11.72 -18.48
N TYR A 595 12.08 11.05 -18.82
CA TYR A 595 12.04 9.69 -19.37
C TYR A 595 11.61 8.70 -18.28
N LYS A 596 10.87 7.65 -18.68
CA LYS A 596 10.35 6.64 -17.75
C LYS A 596 11.42 5.67 -17.27
N SER A 597 12.43 5.42 -18.11
CA SER A 597 13.53 4.50 -17.84
C SER A 597 14.75 4.88 -18.66
N HIS A 598 15.91 4.38 -18.24
CA HIS A 598 17.14 4.47 -19.01
C HIS A 598 17.00 3.86 -20.41
N GLU A 599 16.30 2.73 -20.54
CA GLU A 599 16.05 2.10 -21.84
C GLU A 599 15.24 3.00 -22.77
N GLN A 600 14.16 3.61 -22.26
CA GLN A 600 13.36 4.54 -23.06
C GLN A 600 14.19 5.75 -23.49
N LYS A 601 14.99 6.31 -22.58
CA LYS A 601 15.90 7.42 -22.87
C LYS A 601 16.82 7.10 -24.04
N GLU A 602 17.48 5.93 -24.04
CA GLU A 602 18.37 5.51 -25.13
C GLU A 602 17.63 5.29 -26.45
N GLN A 603 16.39 4.78 -26.42
CA GLN A 603 15.54 4.69 -27.62
C GLN A 603 15.26 6.07 -28.22
N TYR A 604 14.95 7.08 -27.40
CA TYR A 604 14.73 8.45 -27.89
C TYR A 604 16.03 9.10 -28.38
N ARG A 605 17.19 8.82 -27.76
CA ARG A 605 18.49 9.27 -28.27
C ARG A 605 18.77 8.73 -29.67
N ALA A 606 18.67 7.42 -29.86
CA ALA A 606 18.87 6.79 -31.17
C ALA A 606 17.90 7.35 -32.22
N ARG A 607 16.64 7.58 -31.83
CA ARG A 607 15.64 8.22 -32.67
C ARG A 607 16.01 9.66 -33.04
N GLY A 608 16.46 10.47 -32.10
CA GLY A 608 16.88 11.85 -32.35
C GLY A 608 17.98 11.92 -33.40
N LEU A 609 19.01 11.08 -33.27
CA LEU A 609 20.08 10.98 -34.27
C LEU A 609 19.56 10.56 -35.66
N SER A 610 18.58 9.65 -35.71
CA SER A 610 17.93 9.26 -36.98
C SER A 610 17.14 10.42 -37.62
N ILE A 611 16.43 11.20 -36.81
CA ILE A 611 15.72 12.42 -37.25
C ILE A 611 16.71 13.42 -37.84
N LEU A 612 17.79 13.73 -37.13
CA LEU A 612 18.79 14.70 -37.56
C LEU A 612 19.50 14.29 -38.85
N LYS A 613 19.78 12.99 -39.00
CA LYS A 613 20.30 12.42 -40.26
C LYS A 613 19.32 12.62 -41.42
N THR A 614 18.03 12.38 -41.19
CA THR A 614 16.98 12.52 -42.21
C THR A 614 16.76 13.99 -42.56
N PHE A 615 16.74 14.87 -41.57
CA PHE A 615 16.67 16.33 -41.73
C PHE A 615 17.86 16.83 -42.57
N TYR A 616 19.08 16.44 -42.24
CA TYR A 616 20.28 16.83 -42.99
C TYR A 616 20.15 16.42 -44.46
N LYS A 617 19.77 15.16 -44.73
CA LYS A 617 19.54 14.68 -46.10
C LYS A 617 18.51 15.54 -46.85
N ALA A 618 17.33 15.77 -46.26
CA ALA A 618 16.27 16.57 -46.87
C ALA A 618 16.71 18.01 -47.16
N THR A 619 17.44 18.65 -46.24
CA THR A 619 17.97 20.01 -46.43
C THR A 619 19.13 20.07 -47.42
N SER A 620 19.91 19.00 -47.57
CA SER A 620 20.98 18.92 -48.57
C SER A 620 20.44 18.78 -49.99
N GLU A 621 19.29 18.11 -50.16
CA GLU A 621 18.58 18.00 -51.43
C GLU A 621 17.86 19.31 -51.79
N ASN A 622 17.26 19.98 -50.80
CA ASN A 622 16.59 21.26 -50.96
C ASN A 622 17.17 22.30 -49.99
N ILE A 623 18.19 23.02 -50.46
CA ILE A 623 18.95 23.98 -49.64
C ILE A 623 18.01 25.06 -49.07
N PRO A 624 17.92 25.19 -47.74
CA PRO A 624 17.01 26.12 -47.09
C PRO A 624 17.47 27.57 -47.24
N LYS A 625 16.53 28.52 -47.15
CA LYS A 625 16.84 29.97 -47.15
C LYS A 625 16.24 30.64 -45.90
N PRO A 626 16.68 30.24 -44.69
CA PRO A 626 16.06 30.71 -43.47
C PRO A 626 16.25 32.22 -43.29
N LYS A 627 15.16 32.93 -43.02
CA LYS A 627 15.16 34.36 -42.66
C LYS A 627 14.83 34.56 -41.19
N LEU A 628 13.84 33.82 -40.70
CA LEU A 628 13.46 33.79 -39.27
C LEU A 628 13.72 32.38 -38.76
N ILE A 629 14.45 32.26 -37.65
CA ILE A 629 14.72 30.98 -36.98
C ILE A 629 14.44 31.21 -35.50
N GLU A 630 13.46 30.48 -34.96
CA GLU A 630 13.09 30.54 -33.54
C GLU A 630 12.90 32.01 -33.07
N GLN A 631 12.31 32.82 -33.94
CA GLN A 631 12.21 34.27 -33.77
C GLN A 631 11.02 34.62 -32.87
N PRO A 632 11.23 35.29 -31.71
CA PRO A 632 10.14 35.72 -30.85
C PRO A 632 9.39 36.92 -31.43
N PHE A 633 8.09 37.00 -31.18
CA PHE A 633 7.26 38.14 -31.54
C PHE A 633 6.29 38.52 -30.40
N SER A 634 5.81 39.77 -30.42
CA SER A 634 4.80 40.25 -29.49
C SER A 634 3.74 41.05 -30.22
N LEU A 635 2.53 40.49 -30.31
CA LEU A 635 1.37 41.11 -30.94
C LEU A 635 0.53 41.85 -29.90
N LYS A 636 0.01 43.01 -30.31
CA LYS A 636 -0.95 43.78 -29.53
C LYS A 636 -2.36 43.38 -29.95
N LEU A 637 -3.11 42.76 -29.03
CA LEU A 637 -4.48 42.30 -29.25
C LEU A 637 -5.48 43.21 -28.52
N GLY A 638 -6.64 43.47 -29.13
CA GLY A 638 -7.72 44.25 -28.55
C GLY A 638 -7.72 45.74 -28.92
N ASN A 639 -8.93 46.31 -29.05
CA ASN A 639 -9.15 47.70 -29.47
C ASN A 639 -9.34 48.67 -28.28
N LYS A 640 -9.97 48.21 -27.19
CA LYS A 640 -10.26 49.03 -26.00
C LYS A 640 -9.20 48.91 -24.92
N GLN A 641 -8.73 47.69 -24.70
CA GLN A 641 -7.61 47.36 -23.82
C GLN A 641 -6.62 46.53 -24.63
N GLN A 642 -5.35 46.93 -24.64
CA GLN A 642 -4.31 46.20 -25.36
C GLN A 642 -3.70 45.11 -24.48
N TYR A 643 -3.73 43.88 -24.96
CA TYR A 643 -3.09 42.72 -24.35
C TYR A 643 -1.87 42.31 -25.17
N LEU A 644 -0.80 41.88 -24.50
CA LEU A 644 0.41 41.38 -25.15
C LEU A 644 0.28 39.87 -25.39
N PHE A 645 0.32 39.47 -26.65
CA PHE A 645 0.35 38.08 -27.07
C PHE A 645 1.73 37.73 -27.60
N ASN A 646 2.39 36.76 -26.95
CA ASN A 646 3.74 36.34 -27.28
C ASN A 646 3.74 34.95 -27.92
N GLY A 647 4.61 34.80 -28.91
CA GLY A 647 4.92 33.52 -29.54
C GLY A 647 6.33 33.51 -30.09
N LYS A 648 6.72 32.36 -30.66
CA LYS A 648 8.03 32.12 -31.26
C LYS A 648 7.77 31.37 -32.57
N ILE A 649 8.32 31.83 -33.68
CA ILE A 649 8.19 31.16 -34.99
C ILE A 649 9.38 30.22 -35.13
N ASP A 650 9.15 28.91 -35.27
CA ASP A 650 10.21 27.91 -35.41
C ASP A 650 11.13 28.23 -36.61
N ARG A 651 10.56 28.41 -37.80
CA ARG A 651 11.31 28.76 -39.01
C ARG A 651 10.44 29.45 -40.07
N ALA A 652 11.01 30.43 -40.76
CA ALA A 652 10.46 30.99 -41.99
C ALA A 652 11.54 31.18 -43.06
N ASP A 653 11.32 30.59 -44.24
CA ASP A 653 12.25 30.62 -45.36
C ASP A 653 11.85 31.66 -46.41
N SER A 654 12.84 32.33 -47.02
CA SER A 654 12.62 33.28 -48.11
C SER A 654 12.34 32.59 -49.44
N MET A 655 11.23 32.97 -50.09
CA MET A 655 10.86 32.59 -51.45
C MET A 655 10.60 33.84 -52.31
N ASP A 656 10.55 33.66 -53.63
CA ASP A 656 10.31 34.77 -54.56
C ASP A 656 8.94 35.46 -54.35
N SER A 657 7.96 34.72 -53.82
CA SER A 657 6.59 35.19 -53.56
C SER A 657 6.31 35.65 -52.12
N GLY A 658 7.28 35.52 -51.20
CA GLY A 658 7.15 35.83 -49.77
C GLY A 658 7.84 34.79 -48.88
N LEU A 659 7.45 34.73 -47.61
CA LEU A 659 7.97 33.76 -46.63
C LEU A 659 7.17 32.46 -46.60
N MET A 660 7.86 31.32 -46.52
CA MET A 660 7.24 30.05 -46.18
C MET A 660 7.49 29.73 -44.71
N ILE A 661 6.42 29.68 -43.92
CA ILE A 661 6.48 29.37 -42.49
C ILE A 661 6.44 27.86 -42.31
N ILE A 662 7.34 27.34 -41.48
CA ILE A 662 7.53 25.93 -41.20
C ILE A 662 7.49 25.73 -39.68
N ASP A 663 6.58 24.89 -39.20
CA ASP A 663 6.50 24.47 -37.79
C ASP A 663 6.90 22.99 -37.70
N TYR A 664 7.86 22.67 -36.82
CA TYR A 664 8.39 21.32 -36.70
C TYR A 664 7.55 20.49 -35.74
N LYS A 665 7.24 19.25 -36.14
CA LYS A 665 6.53 18.27 -35.28
C LYS A 665 7.37 16.99 -35.14
N THR A 666 7.54 16.52 -33.91
CA THR A 666 8.29 15.29 -33.57
C THR A 666 7.40 14.04 -33.40
N SER A 667 6.08 14.17 -33.56
CA SER A 667 5.11 13.08 -33.44
C SER A 667 5.24 12.05 -34.57
N GLU A 668 5.10 10.76 -34.29
CA GLU A 668 5.29 9.66 -35.27
C GLU A 668 4.21 9.56 -36.34
N LYS A 669 3.01 10.08 -36.05
CA LYS A 669 1.86 9.98 -36.93
C LYS A 669 1.48 11.35 -37.43
N VAL A 670 1.34 11.47 -38.74
CA VAL A 670 0.68 12.60 -39.36
C VAL A 670 -0.84 12.45 -39.11
N PRO A 671 -1.50 13.41 -38.46
CA PRO A 671 -2.94 13.37 -38.24
C PRO A 671 -3.70 13.27 -39.57
N SER A 672 -4.73 12.43 -39.65
CA SER A 672 -5.58 12.30 -40.85
C SER A 672 -6.43 13.54 -41.14
N ARG A 673 -6.65 14.37 -40.11
CA ARG A 673 -7.23 15.72 -40.20
C ARG A 673 -6.47 16.64 -39.26
N THR A 674 -6.06 17.79 -39.75
CA THR A 674 -5.43 18.84 -38.94
C THR A 674 -6.45 19.40 -37.95
N ASP A 675 -6.14 19.38 -36.65
CA ASP A 675 -7.02 20.00 -35.64
C ASP A 675 -7.13 21.50 -35.96
N THR A 676 -8.32 22.07 -35.73
CA THR A 676 -8.56 23.51 -35.95
C THR A 676 -7.63 24.36 -35.08
N ASN A 677 -7.28 23.85 -33.89
CA ASN A 677 -6.32 24.50 -33.01
C ASN A 677 -4.91 24.51 -33.59
N ASP A 678 -4.45 23.39 -34.16
CA ASP A 678 -3.11 23.34 -34.77
C ASP A 678 -3.03 24.36 -35.90
N VAL A 679 -4.01 24.34 -36.82
CA VAL A 679 -4.09 25.29 -37.95
C VAL A 679 -4.03 26.75 -37.48
N ASN A 680 -4.66 27.06 -36.35
CA ASN A 680 -4.63 28.40 -35.78
C ASN A 680 -3.23 28.83 -35.32
N GLN A 681 -2.37 27.91 -34.87
CA GLN A 681 -0.98 28.23 -34.51
C GLN A 681 -0.20 28.78 -35.72
N LEU A 682 -0.25 28.11 -36.88
CA LEU A 682 0.41 28.60 -38.11
C LEU A 682 -0.21 29.89 -38.63
N ARG A 683 -1.52 30.09 -38.47
CA ARG A 683 -2.19 31.36 -38.82
C ARG A 683 -1.80 32.51 -37.90
N ILE A 684 -1.47 32.24 -36.63
CA ILE A 684 -0.88 33.23 -35.73
C ILE A 684 0.53 33.60 -36.19
N TYR A 685 1.33 32.64 -36.68
CA TYR A 685 2.63 32.95 -37.27
C TYR A 685 2.48 33.77 -38.56
N GLN A 686 1.47 33.47 -39.38
CA GLN A 686 1.13 34.31 -40.54
C GLN A 686 0.85 35.75 -40.10
N LEU A 687 -0.02 35.93 -39.10
CA LEU A 687 -0.36 37.24 -38.55
C LEU A 687 0.88 37.97 -38.00
N ALA A 688 1.78 37.27 -37.31
CA ALA A 688 3.01 37.84 -36.78
C ALA A 688 3.97 38.29 -37.91
N CYS A 689 4.13 37.50 -38.97
CA CYS A 689 4.92 37.88 -40.13
C CYS A 689 4.37 39.16 -40.79
N GLU A 690 3.06 39.25 -41.01
CA GLU A 690 2.44 40.37 -41.71
C GLU A 690 2.37 41.65 -40.85
N GLU A 691 1.99 41.56 -39.57
CA GLU A 691 1.79 42.74 -38.70
C GLU A 691 3.06 43.16 -37.93
N PHE A 692 3.88 42.21 -37.46
CA PHE A 692 5.03 42.51 -36.60
C PHE A 692 6.35 42.56 -37.35
N PHE A 693 6.59 41.61 -38.27
CA PHE A 693 7.81 41.59 -39.08
C PHE A 693 7.67 42.34 -40.40
N HIS A 694 6.44 42.72 -40.80
CA HIS A 694 6.13 43.40 -42.06
C HIS A 694 6.58 42.63 -43.32
N GLU A 695 6.47 41.30 -43.27
CA GLU A 695 6.86 40.38 -44.33
C GLU A 695 5.63 39.67 -44.92
N LYS A 696 5.58 39.57 -46.25
CA LYS A 696 4.50 38.86 -46.95
C LYS A 696 4.68 37.35 -46.78
N VAL A 697 3.61 36.62 -46.48
CA VAL A 697 3.63 35.16 -46.35
C VAL A 697 3.12 34.50 -47.63
N ALA A 698 3.89 33.54 -48.15
CA ALA A 698 3.61 32.79 -49.36
C ALA A 698 3.07 31.37 -49.10
N GLY A 699 3.35 30.80 -47.92
CA GLY A 699 2.88 29.45 -47.58
C GLY A 699 3.04 29.13 -46.09
N LEU A 700 2.23 28.18 -45.63
CA LEU A 700 2.26 27.63 -44.27
C LEU A 700 2.40 26.11 -44.38
N GLN A 701 3.29 25.50 -43.61
CA GLN A 701 3.41 24.05 -43.57
C GLN A 701 3.85 23.53 -42.20
N TYR A 702 3.38 22.33 -41.87
CA TYR A 702 4.02 21.51 -40.84
C TYR A 702 5.08 20.63 -41.47
N TRP A 703 6.18 20.44 -40.77
CA TRP A 703 7.14 19.40 -41.09
C TRP A 703 7.19 18.37 -39.96
N TYR A 704 6.58 17.21 -40.22
CA TYR A 704 6.67 16.05 -39.35
C TYR A 704 8.02 15.38 -39.56
N LEU A 705 8.95 15.64 -38.64
CA LEU A 705 10.32 15.12 -38.70
C LEU A 705 10.37 13.58 -38.64
N VAL A 706 9.31 12.96 -38.12
CA VAL A 706 9.00 11.54 -38.25
C VAL A 706 7.57 11.45 -38.77
N PRO A 707 7.30 10.93 -39.98
CA PRO A 707 8.17 10.13 -40.85
C PRO A 707 9.01 10.92 -41.88
N ASN A 708 9.23 12.22 -41.69
CA ASN A 708 9.78 13.16 -42.69
C ASN A 708 8.78 13.52 -43.80
N GLU A 709 7.61 13.99 -43.40
CA GLU A 709 6.52 14.43 -44.28
C GLU A 709 6.16 15.90 -44.03
N THR A 710 5.84 16.63 -45.09
CA THR A 710 5.34 18.01 -45.00
C THR A 710 3.85 18.08 -45.30
N VAL A 711 3.12 18.86 -44.50
CA VAL A 711 1.67 19.06 -44.66
C VAL A 711 1.41 20.54 -44.86
N ALA A 712 1.00 20.92 -46.07
CA ALA A 712 0.67 22.29 -46.40
C ALA A 712 -0.66 22.72 -45.75
N VAL A 713 -0.68 23.95 -45.24
CA VAL A 713 -1.87 24.59 -44.67
C VAL A 713 -2.24 25.79 -45.55
N LYS A 714 -3.54 25.93 -45.83
CA LYS A 714 -4.04 27.05 -46.64
C LYS A 714 -3.86 28.37 -45.88
N LEU A 715 -3.30 29.37 -46.56
CA LEU A 715 -3.19 30.74 -46.06
C LEU A 715 -4.56 31.28 -45.62
N ALA A 716 -4.58 31.95 -44.47
CA ALA A 716 -5.76 32.65 -44.02
C ALA A 716 -5.94 33.95 -44.80
N THR A 717 -7.19 34.24 -45.17
CA THR A 717 -7.59 35.54 -45.73
C THR A 717 -7.51 36.64 -44.66
N PRO A 718 -7.43 37.93 -45.04
CA PRO A 718 -7.44 39.04 -44.08
C PRO A 718 -8.64 39.01 -43.13
N GLU A 719 -9.82 38.61 -43.62
CA GLU A 719 -11.02 38.45 -42.80
C GLU A 719 -10.89 37.30 -41.78
N GLU A 720 -10.28 36.17 -42.16
CA GLU A 720 -10.01 35.06 -41.24
C GLU A 720 -8.98 35.43 -40.18
N LEU A 721 -7.93 36.18 -40.55
CA LEU A 721 -6.92 36.68 -39.61
C LEU A 721 -7.53 37.68 -38.61
N GLN A 722 -8.43 38.56 -39.06
CA GLN A 722 -9.15 39.47 -38.17
C GLN A 722 -10.09 38.73 -37.21
N LYS A 723 -10.81 37.71 -37.70
CA LYS A 723 -11.63 36.83 -36.84
C LYS A 723 -10.78 36.07 -35.81
N LEU A 724 -9.61 35.58 -36.21
CA LEU A 724 -8.67 34.93 -35.30
C LEU A 724 -8.18 35.89 -34.21
N LYS A 725 -7.80 37.12 -34.59
CA LYS A 725 -7.39 38.18 -33.66
C LYS A 725 -8.49 38.47 -32.63
N GLN A 726 -9.73 38.62 -33.09
CA GLN A 726 -10.88 38.83 -32.21
C GLN A 726 -11.10 37.64 -31.28
N SER A 727 -11.07 36.40 -31.79
CA SER A 727 -11.24 35.19 -30.97
C SER A 727 -10.17 35.06 -29.88
N LEU A 728 -8.91 35.43 -30.16
CA LEU A 728 -7.84 35.45 -29.17
C LEU A 728 -8.09 36.52 -28.10
N THR A 729 -8.52 37.72 -28.50
CA THR A 729 -8.91 38.80 -27.57
C THR A 729 -10.07 38.36 -26.68
N ASP A 730 -11.14 37.80 -27.24
CA ASP A 730 -12.32 37.34 -26.50
C ASP A 730 -11.94 36.26 -25.46
N THR A 731 -11.00 35.37 -25.81
CA THR A 731 -10.52 34.33 -24.88
C THR A 731 -9.73 34.95 -23.72
N ILE A 732 -8.88 35.95 -23.98
CA ILE A 732 -8.14 36.67 -22.93
C ILE A 732 -9.11 37.40 -21.99
N GLU A 733 -10.10 38.09 -22.54
CA GLU A 733 -11.14 38.77 -21.75
C GLU A 733 -11.92 37.77 -20.89
N GLN A 734 -12.30 36.62 -21.45
CA GLN A 734 -12.95 35.54 -20.71
C GLN A 734 -12.08 35.01 -19.58
N ILE A 735 -10.77 34.82 -19.79
CA ILE A 735 -9.82 34.42 -18.73
C ILE A 735 -9.83 35.44 -17.60
N ARG A 736 -9.71 36.74 -17.91
CA ARG A 736 -9.67 37.82 -16.91
C ARG A 736 -10.97 37.87 -16.10
N ASP A 737 -12.10 37.76 -16.78
CA ASP A 737 -13.42 37.66 -16.14
C ASP A 737 -13.55 36.41 -15.27
N THR A 738 -12.99 35.28 -15.72
CA THR A 738 -13.01 34.04 -14.97
C THR A 738 -12.19 34.14 -13.68
N VAL A 739 -11.02 34.77 -13.73
CA VAL A 739 -10.20 35.04 -12.53
C VAL A 739 -10.91 36.03 -11.61
N LYS A 740 -11.45 37.13 -12.16
CA LYS A 740 -12.11 38.18 -11.38
C LYS A 740 -13.29 37.66 -10.56
N TYR A 741 -14.05 36.71 -11.09
CA TYR A 741 -15.24 36.16 -10.44
C TYR A 741 -15.07 34.69 -9.98
N ASP A 742 -13.85 34.15 -10.01
CA ASP A 742 -13.51 32.74 -9.74
C ASP A 742 -14.46 31.70 -10.38
N ARG A 743 -14.77 31.89 -11.67
CA ARG A 743 -15.74 31.06 -12.42
C ARG A 743 -15.13 29.81 -13.07
N PHE A 744 -13.92 29.42 -12.68
CA PHE A 744 -13.19 28.32 -13.32
C PHE A 744 -13.96 26.98 -13.29
N ALA A 745 -14.52 26.62 -12.14
CA ALA A 745 -15.28 25.38 -12.00
C ALA A 745 -16.60 25.40 -12.80
N GLU A 746 -17.24 26.57 -12.91
CA GLU A 746 -18.47 26.74 -13.69
C GLU A 746 -18.19 26.53 -15.19
N LEU A 747 -17.12 27.16 -15.70
CA LEU A 747 -16.75 27.03 -17.10
C LEU A 747 -16.21 25.64 -17.44
N HIS A 748 -15.48 25.00 -16.52
CA HIS A 748 -15.04 23.61 -16.70
C HIS A 748 -16.22 22.64 -16.84
N LYS A 749 -17.30 22.80 -16.07
CA LYS A 749 -18.51 21.97 -16.23
C LYS A 749 -19.18 22.11 -17.60
N LYS A 750 -18.93 23.23 -18.29
CA LYS A 750 -19.46 23.52 -19.63
C LYS A 750 -18.50 23.08 -20.74
N SER A 751 -17.26 22.66 -20.43
CA SER A 751 -16.28 22.25 -21.45
C SER A 751 -16.60 20.85 -21.99
N LYS A 752 -16.46 20.67 -23.30
CA LYS A 752 -16.82 19.41 -24.00
C LYS A 752 -15.78 18.29 -23.86
N LYS A 753 -14.56 18.61 -23.42
CA LYS A 753 -13.45 17.67 -23.23
C LYS A 753 -12.97 17.77 -21.78
N HIS A 754 -12.89 16.65 -21.07
CA HIS A 754 -12.38 16.53 -19.70
C HIS A 754 -11.02 15.82 -19.67
N ASP A 755 -10.18 16.05 -20.68
CA ASP A 755 -8.81 15.54 -20.72
C ASP A 755 -7.90 16.55 -20.01
N CYS A 756 -7.93 16.52 -18.67
CA CYS A 756 -7.22 17.44 -17.80
C CYS A 756 -6.06 16.75 -17.09
N ASN A 757 -4.86 17.33 -17.16
CA ASN A 757 -3.68 16.79 -16.49
C ASN A 757 -3.74 16.86 -14.95
N TYR A 758 -4.72 17.57 -14.38
CA TYR A 758 -4.90 17.76 -12.94
C TYR A 758 -6.18 17.09 -12.42
N LEU A 759 -6.62 15.99 -13.05
CA LEU A 759 -7.85 15.27 -12.67
C LEU A 759 -7.92 14.93 -11.18
N ASP A 760 -6.82 14.57 -10.53
CA ASP A 760 -6.79 14.22 -9.10
C ASP A 760 -7.12 15.41 -8.16
N LEU A 761 -7.04 16.65 -8.66
CA LEU A 761 -7.38 17.88 -7.91
C LEU A 761 -8.77 18.42 -8.24
N ILE A 762 -9.48 17.82 -9.19
CA ILE A 762 -10.83 18.21 -9.66
C ILE A 762 -11.85 17.29 -9.02
#